data_AF-D2U426-F1
#
_entry.id   AF-D2U426-F1
#
_cell.length_a   1.000
_cell.length_b   1.000
_cell.length_c   1.000
_cell.angle_alpha   90.00
_cell.angle_beta   90.00
_cell.angle_gamma   90.00
#
_symmetry.space_group_name_H-M   'P 1'
#
loop_
_entity.id
_entity.type
_entity.pdbx_description
1 polymer ?
#
loop_
_entity_poly.entity_id
_entity_poly.type
_entity_poly.pdbx_seq_one_letter_code
_entity_poly.pdbx_strand_id
1 'polypeptide(L)'
;MFPISHLSTVFPAAFHNENDPPNMLLQRLISSSTHIQGESRLLPNGLTARDNFPLLFKIVLDPVNEQPEINGFLPSDDFETLYPMIGKQGETTIVAGNYDEIVRFVSHNKAYAIFAIAAFGLPAVSLKQNFDDPDTSAIALLFSKTGSLQRATNFDEIHILGPINPERVVLLHTPYSDLNTLQPEVVEKLSRTYEQVVNQYINSANNNTFDIWFNLYPQDEALSSRPITNEFTQQQMNNGNLARKVEYNNIPHHLLTQSTSQTDTLAEKETVKLVTPETSTERILLGAEGITNASGLKGVSEKYSLDLNTLKDYPQTNSTLSAKGKIFLAGKSNKLTPEILKTIMSLGPEEFTKAGGLSGISEKYKVNYTTLKNYFYANGTLTVRGKVLLGSKSNKLTPEILKTIMSLGKDGIANAGGLKRLSERYNVNYCTLNNYFNANGTLTVSGKNFLGDKPNKITPEILTEIMSLGEDGIAKAGGLRGLSKQYKVNLSTLNNYLNKNGTLTVGGKSFLGDKPNKLTPELLKAIVSLGEEGIAKAGGLKGLSEQYSVSLETLKSYLNKNGSLTVRGKSFLGDKSYKITPEILTEIMSLGEEGIAKAGGLKGVSEQYNVRLGTLKNYLNQKRTLTVRGEAILGGKPNKLTPELLKTIVSLGEDGIAKAGGLKGLSEQYNVRLGTLKNYLNKKGTLTVRGEAILGGKPNKVSPEMLTEIMSLGAERIAKAGGLKGLSKQYKVNLATLNHYIDKNGRLTVMGKAFLGVESNKITREMLTEIISLGAKEIKKAGGRKGLSEEYKVNLSSLRSYLKKDGTLTVNGKSFLGIKPNKLTPEILTKIMSLGAEGIKKAGGLQGLSEKHNVNLSTLNSYLDKNGTLKVRGESFLARARQ
;
A
#
# COMPACT_ATOMS: atom_id res chain seq x y z
N MET A 1 41.48 58.84 -20.89
CA MET A 1 41.36 59.99 -19.97
C MET A 1 39.95 60.57 -20.07
N PHE A 2 39.60 61.48 -19.16
CA PHE A 2 38.28 62.12 -18.96
C PHE A 2 38.10 63.35 -19.92
N PRO A 3 36.98 64.13 -19.89
CA PRO A 3 35.55 63.76 -20.01
C PRO A 3 34.73 64.79 -20.86
N ILE A 4 33.76 65.50 -20.25
CA ILE A 4 32.84 66.57 -20.72
C ILE A 4 31.43 66.07 -21.13
N SER A 5 30.39 66.84 -20.77
CA SER A 5 28.98 66.37 -20.65
C SER A 5 27.97 67.50 -20.38
N HIS A 6 26.67 67.21 -20.61
CA HIS A 6 25.44 67.93 -20.17
C HIS A 6 25.01 69.25 -20.84
N LEU A 7 23.70 69.31 -21.18
CA LEU A 7 22.65 70.36 -21.08
C LEU A 7 21.36 69.69 -21.68
N SER A 8 20.14 69.75 -21.13
CA SER A 8 19.21 70.86 -20.80
C SER A 8 18.60 71.53 -22.06
N THR A 9 17.28 71.76 -22.23
CA THR A 9 16.08 71.56 -21.37
C THR A 9 14.74 71.72 -22.14
N VAL A 10 13.62 71.22 -21.56
CA VAL A 10 12.21 71.71 -21.71
C VAL A 10 11.35 71.28 -22.94
N PHE A 11 10.04 71.16 -22.66
CA PHE A 11 8.85 70.71 -23.43
C PHE A 11 8.10 71.93 -24.09
N PRO A 12 7.11 71.81 -25.02
CA PRO A 12 5.79 71.23 -24.69
C PRO A 12 4.92 70.62 -25.83
N ALA A 13 3.75 70.15 -25.39
CA ALA A 13 2.48 69.95 -26.12
C ALA A 13 2.30 68.77 -27.10
N ALA A 14 1.17 68.09 -26.93
CA ALA A 14 0.61 67.09 -27.84
C ALA A 14 -0.93 67.11 -27.70
N PHE A 15 -1.67 66.69 -28.73
CA PHE A 15 -3.12 66.51 -28.71
C PHE A 15 -3.53 65.22 -29.45
N HIS A 16 -4.79 64.83 -29.20
CA HIS A 16 -5.56 63.66 -29.63
C HIS A 16 -5.49 63.27 -31.15
N ASN A 17 -5.93 62.09 -31.61
CA ASN A 17 -7.11 61.36 -31.11
C ASN A 17 -7.24 59.83 -31.37
N GLU A 18 -8.19 59.22 -30.64
CA GLU A 18 -9.05 58.05 -30.93
C GLU A 18 -8.57 56.91 -31.85
N ASN A 19 -8.52 55.68 -31.32
CA ASN A 19 -9.58 54.66 -31.52
C ASN A 19 -9.26 53.34 -30.77
N ASP A 20 -9.92 53.07 -29.64
CA ASP A 20 -10.12 51.70 -29.10
C ASP A 20 -11.15 51.70 -27.93
N PRO A 21 -12.22 50.87 -27.94
CA PRO A 21 -13.21 50.82 -26.86
C PRO A 21 -12.87 49.79 -25.75
N PRO A 22 -13.31 49.98 -24.49
CA PRO A 22 -12.72 49.29 -23.34
C PRO A 22 -13.64 48.27 -22.65
N ASN A 23 -13.08 47.38 -21.81
CA ASN A 23 -13.22 47.54 -20.36
C ASN A 23 -12.36 46.61 -19.51
N MET A 24 -11.99 47.10 -18.32
CA MET A 24 -11.25 46.39 -17.29
C MET A 24 -11.88 46.59 -15.91
N LEU A 25 -11.63 45.64 -15.01
CA LEU A 25 -11.25 45.83 -13.60
C LEU A 25 -11.45 47.23 -12.98
N LEU A 26 -12.16 47.30 -11.84
CA LEU A 26 -12.03 48.44 -10.91
C LEU A 26 -11.99 48.01 -9.43
N GLN A 27 -11.43 48.87 -8.58
CA GLN A 27 -11.19 48.60 -7.16
C GLN A 27 -11.25 49.90 -6.33
N ARG A 28 -11.98 49.86 -5.19
CA ARG A 28 -11.81 50.65 -3.94
C ARG A 28 -11.95 52.21 -3.89
N LEU A 29 -12.81 52.64 -2.93
CA LEU A 29 -12.83 53.91 -2.16
C LEU A 29 -13.30 55.17 -2.95
N ILE A 30 -13.69 56.33 -2.37
CA ILE A 30 -13.60 56.93 -0.99
C ILE A 30 -15.01 57.39 -0.48
N SER A 31 -15.12 57.75 0.81
CA SER A 31 -16.27 58.23 1.61
C SER A 31 -17.01 59.51 1.17
N SER A 32 -18.30 59.67 1.58
CA SER A 32 -18.80 60.68 2.59
C SER A 32 -20.26 61.20 2.40
N SER A 33 -20.87 61.71 3.49
CA SER A 33 -22.14 62.49 3.62
C SER A 33 -23.51 61.75 3.43
N THR A 34 -24.64 62.08 4.11
CA THR A 34 -24.93 62.71 5.44
C THR A 34 -26.42 62.51 5.84
N HIS A 35 -26.72 62.38 7.15
CA HIS A 35 -28.07 62.46 7.82
C HIS A 35 -29.09 61.35 7.43
N ILE A 36 -30.10 60.96 8.25
CA ILE A 36 -30.95 61.66 9.25
C ILE A 36 -30.79 61.15 10.71
N GLN A 37 -31.45 61.84 11.65
CA GLN A 37 -31.37 61.73 13.12
C GLN A 37 -31.96 60.44 13.74
N GLY A 38 -31.54 60.13 14.97
CA GLY A 38 -32.15 59.19 15.92
C GLY A 38 -31.41 59.24 17.26
N GLU A 39 -32.09 59.55 18.36
CA GLU A 39 -31.43 60.02 19.59
C GLU A 39 -31.01 58.93 20.60
N SER A 40 -30.15 59.36 21.52
CA SER A 40 -29.45 58.61 22.56
C SER A 40 -30.33 57.80 23.53
N ARG A 41 -29.74 56.74 24.11
CA ARG A 41 -29.45 56.68 25.55
C ARG A 41 -28.32 55.70 25.89
N LEU A 42 -27.69 55.93 27.04
CA LEU A 42 -26.62 55.11 27.63
C LEU A 42 -27.03 54.66 29.04
N LEU A 43 -26.20 53.80 29.65
CA LEU A 43 -26.27 53.29 31.03
C LEU A 43 -27.28 52.11 31.22
N PRO A 44 -27.17 51.30 32.31
CA PRO A 44 -26.31 50.12 32.23
C PRO A 44 -26.94 48.85 32.86
N ASN A 45 -26.16 47.76 32.85
CA ASN A 45 -26.45 46.46 33.51
C ASN A 45 -27.57 45.65 32.83
N GLY A 46 -27.46 44.32 32.91
CA GLY A 46 -28.54 43.40 32.50
C GLY A 46 -28.09 42.28 31.55
N LEU A 47 -28.33 41.03 31.96
CA LEU A 47 -28.26 39.85 31.12
C LEU A 47 -29.60 39.65 30.39
N THR A 48 -29.58 39.41 29.08
CA THR A 48 -30.62 38.69 28.34
C THR A 48 -29.99 37.79 27.28
N ALA A 49 -30.65 36.69 26.92
CA ALA A 49 -30.10 35.61 26.10
C ALA A 49 -30.92 35.36 24.81
N ARG A 50 -30.51 34.35 24.01
CA ARG A 50 -31.11 33.87 22.74
C ARG A 50 -30.91 34.81 21.54
N ASP A 51 -30.92 34.38 20.27
CA ASP A 51 -31.20 33.07 19.62
C ASP A 51 -30.04 32.73 18.63
N ASN A 52 -29.43 31.53 18.63
CA ASN A 52 -29.82 30.23 18.02
C ASN A 52 -29.45 30.01 16.53
N PHE A 53 -28.57 29.01 16.32
CA PHE A 53 -28.44 28.21 15.08
C PHE A 53 -29.55 27.14 15.03
N PRO A 54 -29.88 26.55 13.85
CA PRO A 54 -29.37 25.19 13.60
C PRO A 54 -29.00 24.87 12.14
N LEU A 55 -28.18 23.83 11.94
CA LEU A 55 -27.98 23.19 10.63
C LEU A 55 -28.96 22.04 10.43
N LEU A 56 -29.38 21.82 9.17
CA LEU A 56 -30.03 20.59 8.73
C LEU A 56 -28.99 19.56 8.27
N PHE A 57 -29.11 18.31 8.74
CA PHE A 57 -28.40 17.16 8.19
C PHE A 57 -29.33 16.31 7.33
N LYS A 58 -28.82 15.81 6.19
CA LYS A 58 -29.54 14.92 5.29
C LYS A 58 -28.81 13.58 5.20
N ILE A 59 -29.45 12.52 5.70
CA ILE A 59 -28.96 11.14 5.53
C ILE A 59 -29.18 10.72 4.07
N VAL A 60 -28.19 10.07 3.47
CA VAL A 60 -28.29 9.46 2.14
C VAL A 60 -28.09 7.96 2.29
N LEU A 61 -29.18 7.20 2.08
CA LEU A 61 -29.13 5.77 1.81
C LEU A 61 -28.71 5.57 0.35
N ASP A 62 -27.77 4.67 0.08
CA ASP A 62 -27.40 4.22 -1.27
C ASP A 62 -27.73 2.72 -1.38
N PRO A 63 -28.68 2.30 -2.23
CA PRO A 63 -29.14 0.91 -2.29
C PRO A 63 -28.24 0.04 -3.17
N VAL A 64 -28.22 -1.28 -2.92
CA VAL A 64 -28.34 -2.36 -3.93
C VAL A 64 -28.18 -3.75 -3.30
N ASN A 65 -29.19 -4.60 -3.53
CA ASN A 65 -29.29 -6.06 -3.40
C ASN A 65 -29.27 -6.77 -2.02
N GLU A 66 -30.33 -7.57 -1.85
CA GLU A 66 -30.40 -8.84 -1.09
C GLU A 66 -30.27 -8.76 0.45
N GLN A 67 -31.34 -8.25 1.09
CA GLN A 67 -31.68 -8.64 2.46
C GLN A 67 -32.25 -10.08 2.51
N PRO A 68 -31.91 -10.89 3.51
CA PRO A 68 -32.80 -11.94 4.02
C PRO A 68 -33.90 -11.30 4.90
N GLU A 69 -35.05 -11.95 5.00
CA GLU A 69 -36.22 -11.44 5.74
C GLU A 69 -35.92 -11.23 7.24
N ILE A 70 -36.10 -10.00 7.73
CA ILE A 70 -36.13 -9.67 9.17
C ILE A 70 -37.58 -9.40 9.58
N ASN A 71 -38.32 -10.48 9.83
CA ASN A 71 -39.71 -10.41 10.31
C ASN A 71 -39.75 -9.89 11.77
N GLY A 72 -40.11 -8.62 11.99
CA GLY A 72 -40.35 -8.13 13.35
C GLY A 72 -40.54 -6.64 13.61
N PHE A 73 -40.25 -5.73 12.68
CA PHE A 73 -40.27 -4.28 12.92
C PHE A 73 -41.10 -3.53 11.90
N LEU A 74 -41.98 -2.64 12.38
CA LEU A 74 -42.68 -1.63 11.61
C LEU A 74 -42.20 -0.25 12.09
N PRO A 75 -41.76 0.67 11.21
CA PRO A 75 -41.63 2.07 11.56
C PRO A 75 -43.02 2.70 11.76
N SER A 76 -43.07 3.84 12.44
CA SER A 76 -44.25 4.72 12.52
C SER A 76 -43.99 5.96 11.67
N ASP A 77 -44.99 6.40 10.90
CA ASP A 77 -44.82 7.40 9.84
C ASP A 77 -44.84 8.87 10.32
N ASP A 78 -45.09 9.13 11.61
CA ASP A 78 -45.45 10.47 12.11
C ASP A 78 -44.30 11.45 12.44
N PHE A 79 -43.01 11.05 12.37
CA PHE A 79 -41.88 11.93 12.73
C PHE A 79 -40.63 11.77 11.84
N GLU A 80 -40.23 12.81 11.11
CA GLU A 80 -39.12 12.78 10.14
C GLU A 80 -37.71 12.62 10.75
N THR A 81 -37.53 12.83 12.05
CA THR A 81 -36.22 12.83 12.75
C THR A 81 -36.07 11.77 13.83
N LEU A 82 -37.16 11.09 14.21
CA LEU A 82 -37.21 10.21 15.38
C LEU A 82 -37.22 8.74 14.96
N TYR A 83 -36.43 7.90 15.60
CA TYR A 83 -36.44 6.45 15.37
C TYR A 83 -36.98 5.70 16.60
N PRO A 84 -38.32 5.58 16.76
CA PRO A 84 -38.91 4.76 17.81
C PRO A 84 -38.70 3.27 17.50
N MET A 85 -37.98 2.56 18.36
CA MET A 85 -37.86 1.10 18.30
C MET A 85 -38.77 0.45 19.34
N ILE A 86 -39.80 -0.24 18.86
CA ILE A 86 -40.75 -1.00 19.68
C ILE A 86 -40.20 -2.43 19.88
N GLY A 87 -39.94 -2.80 21.13
CA GLY A 87 -39.55 -4.18 21.49
C GLY A 87 -40.75 -5.13 21.39
N LYS A 88 -40.50 -6.41 21.07
CA LYS A 88 -41.57 -7.40 20.78
C LYS A 88 -42.27 -7.96 22.05
N GLN A 89 -42.66 -7.10 22.98
CA GLN A 89 -43.67 -7.37 24.02
C GLN A 89 -44.17 -6.07 24.70
N GLY A 90 -44.70 -5.13 23.92
CA GLY A 90 -45.67 -4.11 24.37
C GLY A 90 -45.22 -2.95 25.28
N GLU A 91 -44.24 -3.14 26.18
CA GLU A 91 -44.08 -2.24 27.34
C GLU A 91 -42.89 -1.26 27.30
N THR A 92 -41.95 -1.44 26.37
CA THR A 92 -40.73 -0.64 26.28
C THR A 92 -40.55 -0.02 24.89
N THR A 93 -40.29 1.29 24.86
CA THR A 93 -39.99 2.04 23.64
C THR A 93 -38.61 2.69 23.80
N ILE A 94 -37.69 2.37 22.88
CA ILE A 94 -36.39 3.05 22.81
C ILE A 94 -36.52 4.22 21.85
N VAL A 95 -36.08 5.40 22.27
CA VAL A 95 -36.23 6.65 21.51
C VAL A 95 -34.86 7.33 21.38
N ALA A 96 -34.46 7.60 20.14
CA ALA A 96 -33.28 8.37 19.80
C ALA A 96 -33.68 9.59 18.96
N GLY A 97 -33.12 10.75 19.30
CA GLY A 97 -33.44 12.06 18.74
C GLY A 97 -32.65 13.17 19.44
N ASN A 98 -33.03 14.44 19.22
CA ASN A 98 -32.55 15.53 20.08
C ASN A 98 -33.39 15.64 21.37
N TYR A 99 -32.90 16.41 22.35
CA TYR A 99 -33.52 16.49 23.68
C TYR A 99 -34.97 17.00 23.63
N ASP A 100 -35.25 18.07 22.89
CA ASP A 100 -36.58 18.68 22.82
C ASP A 100 -37.61 17.75 22.16
N GLU A 101 -37.19 16.97 21.16
CA GLU A 101 -38.02 15.95 20.51
C GLU A 101 -38.28 14.75 21.44
N ILE A 102 -37.27 14.28 22.18
CA ILE A 102 -37.43 13.21 23.18
C ILE A 102 -38.38 13.67 24.30
N VAL A 103 -38.20 14.87 24.85
CA VAL A 103 -39.10 15.43 25.88
C VAL A 103 -40.53 15.57 25.35
N ARG A 104 -40.70 16.02 24.11
CA ARG A 104 -42.02 16.14 23.46
C ARG A 104 -42.67 14.77 23.21
N PHE A 105 -41.90 13.73 22.89
CA PHE A 105 -42.41 12.36 22.75
C PHE A 105 -42.84 11.78 24.12
N VAL A 106 -42.00 11.94 25.15
CA VAL A 106 -42.25 11.45 26.52
C VAL A 106 -43.49 12.11 27.13
N SER A 107 -43.66 13.44 26.96
CA SER A 107 -44.77 14.17 27.59
C SER A 107 -46.16 13.79 27.05
N HIS A 108 -46.26 13.25 25.83
CA HIS A 108 -47.51 12.77 25.25
C HIS A 108 -47.77 11.27 25.52
N ASN A 109 -46.72 10.45 25.70
CA ASN A 109 -46.84 8.98 25.77
C ASN A 109 -46.74 8.43 27.20
N LYS A 110 -47.79 8.66 28.00
CA LYS A 110 -47.83 8.33 29.44
C LYS A 110 -47.79 6.83 29.81
N ALA A 111 -47.78 5.91 28.85
CA ALA A 111 -48.04 4.48 29.07
C ALA A 111 -46.81 3.55 29.08
N TYR A 112 -45.62 4.03 28.68
CA TYR A 112 -44.47 3.18 28.36
C TYR A 112 -43.25 3.43 29.25
N ALA A 113 -42.41 2.41 29.41
CA ALA A 113 -41.03 2.61 29.86
C ALA A 113 -40.22 3.18 28.69
N ILE A 114 -39.74 4.42 28.82
CA ILE A 114 -38.98 5.10 27.76
C ILE A 114 -37.50 5.17 28.16
N PHE A 115 -36.66 4.65 27.27
CA PHE A 115 -35.20 4.81 27.35
C PHE A 115 -34.77 5.83 26.31
N ALA A 116 -34.22 6.95 26.79
CA ALA A 116 -33.72 8.04 25.96
C ALA A 116 -32.22 7.85 25.68
N ILE A 117 -31.83 7.90 24.40
CA ILE A 117 -30.42 7.94 23.98
C ILE A 117 -30.16 9.28 23.30
N ALA A 118 -29.43 10.16 23.99
CA ALA A 118 -28.94 11.40 23.39
C ALA A 118 -27.77 11.08 22.43
N ALA A 119 -27.85 11.62 21.21
CA ALA A 119 -26.66 11.72 20.36
C ALA A 119 -25.56 12.53 21.08
N PHE A 120 -24.29 12.28 20.74
CA PHE A 120 -23.09 12.81 21.41
C PHE A 120 -22.65 12.12 22.72
N GLY A 121 -23.06 10.87 22.96
CA GLY A 121 -22.26 9.93 23.77
C GLY A 121 -22.40 10.04 25.29
N LEU A 122 -23.56 10.50 25.76
CA LEU A 122 -23.94 10.49 27.18
C LEU A 122 -24.66 9.18 27.56
N PRO A 123 -24.68 8.78 28.84
CA PRO A 123 -25.36 7.56 29.29
C PRO A 123 -26.88 7.62 29.07
N ALA A 124 -27.49 6.48 28.79
CA ALA A 124 -28.94 6.36 28.65
C ALA A 124 -29.63 6.47 30.02
N VAL A 125 -30.73 7.22 30.08
CA VAL A 125 -31.54 7.39 31.29
C VAL A 125 -32.86 6.62 31.13
N SER A 126 -33.23 5.88 32.17
CA SER A 126 -34.54 5.22 32.27
C SER A 126 -35.54 6.17 32.94
N LEU A 127 -36.70 6.38 32.32
CA LEU A 127 -37.77 7.23 32.86
C LEU A 127 -39.05 6.41 33.06
N LYS A 128 -39.43 6.17 34.33
CA LYS A 128 -40.74 5.59 34.69
C LYS A 128 -41.17 5.95 36.12
N GLN A 129 -42.00 7.01 36.21
CA GLN A 129 -42.78 7.45 37.39
C GLN A 129 -41.96 7.97 38.60
N ASN A 130 -42.28 9.07 39.28
CA ASN A 130 -43.36 10.08 39.12
C ASN A 130 -42.76 11.49 38.93
N PHE A 131 -43.51 12.43 38.34
CA PHE A 131 -43.12 13.85 38.23
C PHE A 131 -43.60 14.71 39.40
N ASP A 132 -44.45 14.18 40.28
CA ASP A 132 -44.98 14.88 41.46
C ASP A 132 -43.99 14.92 42.64
N ASP A 133 -42.78 14.38 42.44
CA ASP A 133 -41.64 14.55 43.34
C ASP A 133 -40.98 15.94 43.13
N PRO A 134 -40.94 16.81 44.17
CA PRO A 134 -40.26 18.09 44.09
C PRO A 134 -38.76 17.98 43.79
N ASP A 135 -38.09 16.93 44.28
CA ASP A 135 -36.63 16.86 44.27
C ASP A 135 -36.10 16.41 42.91
N THR A 136 -36.72 15.40 42.29
CA THR A 136 -36.46 15.03 40.89
C THR A 136 -36.72 16.22 39.94
N SER A 137 -37.78 16.99 40.18
CA SER A 137 -38.09 18.20 39.43
C SER A 137 -37.05 19.31 39.65
N ALA A 138 -36.57 19.50 40.89
CA ALA A 138 -35.54 20.47 41.23
C ALA A 138 -34.19 20.13 40.59
N ILE A 139 -33.76 18.85 40.61
CA ILE A 139 -32.51 18.40 40.00
C ILE A 139 -32.52 18.63 38.48
N ALA A 140 -33.60 18.27 37.80
CA ALA A 140 -33.76 18.53 36.37
C ALA A 140 -33.72 20.04 36.04
N LEU A 141 -34.41 20.86 36.83
CA LEU A 141 -34.43 22.32 36.66
C LEU A 141 -33.06 22.95 36.92
N LEU A 142 -32.32 22.49 37.94
CA LEU A 142 -31.01 23.02 38.29
C LEU A 142 -29.98 22.67 37.20
N PHE A 143 -29.98 21.43 36.71
CA PHE A 143 -29.11 20.98 35.62
C PHE A 143 -29.39 21.75 34.32
N SER A 144 -30.66 22.03 34.01
CA SER A 144 -31.05 22.84 32.84
C SER A 144 -30.50 24.28 32.86
N LYS A 145 -30.20 24.83 34.05
CA LYS A 145 -29.66 26.19 34.22
C LYS A 145 -28.13 26.25 34.28
N THR A 146 -27.45 25.15 34.61
CA THR A 146 -26.00 25.14 34.86
C THR A 146 -25.19 24.31 33.87
N GLY A 147 -25.78 23.31 33.21
CA GLY A 147 -25.11 22.42 32.27
C GLY A 147 -23.99 21.56 32.87
N SER A 148 -23.89 21.47 34.20
CA SER A 148 -22.84 20.70 34.88
C SER A 148 -23.32 20.14 36.23
N LEU A 149 -23.04 18.85 36.45
CA LEU A 149 -23.44 18.11 37.66
C LEU A 149 -22.58 18.49 38.88
N GLN A 150 -21.35 18.96 38.66
CA GLN A 150 -20.33 19.24 39.69
C GLN A 150 -20.66 20.39 40.67
N ARG A 151 -21.86 20.99 40.59
CA ARG A 151 -22.32 22.04 41.52
C ARG A 151 -23.67 21.74 42.19
N ALA A 152 -24.19 20.52 42.03
CA ALA A 152 -25.46 20.10 42.63
C ALA A 152 -25.29 19.44 44.01
N THR A 153 -24.10 18.92 44.34
CA THR A 153 -23.82 18.19 45.58
C THR A 153 -23.32 19.11 46.69
N ASN A 154 -24.24 19.74 47.42
CA ASN A 154 -23.94 20.35 48.72
C ASN A 154 -25.18 20.41 49.63
N PHE A 155 -25.71 19.24 49.98
CA PHE A 155 -26.80 19.05 50.95
C PHE A 155 -26.40 17.91 51.92
N ASP A 156 -26.30 18.23 53.21
CA ASP A 156 -25.92 17.30 54.28
C ASP A 156 -27.15 16.62 54.89
N GLU A 157 -27.91 15.84 54.10
CA GLU A 157 -28.97 14.98 54.64
C GLU A 157 -29.18 13.74 53.74
N ILE A 158 -29.12 12.54 54.34
CA ILE A 158 -29.30 11.26 53.64
C ILE A 158 -30.56 10.58 54.18
N HIS A 159 -31.69 10.82 53.52
CA HIS A 159 -32.87 9.99 53.71
C HIS A 159 -32.70 8.66 52.97
N ILE A 160 -32.66 7.56 53.72
CA ILE A 160 -32.67 6.21 53.18
C ILE A 160 -34.12 5.87 52.80
N LEU A 161 -34.40 5.79 51.49
CA LEU A 161 -35.65 5.23 50.99
C LEU A 161 -35.77 3.75 51.38
N GLY A 162 -36.99 3.29 51.63
CA GLY A 162 -37.29 1.93 52.10
C GLY A 162 -36.86 0.82 51.12
N PRO A 163 -36.93 -0.46 51.56
CA PRO A 163 -36.33 -1.58 50.84
C PRO A 163 -36.83 -1.71 49.40
N ILE A 164 -35.92 -1.55 48.45
CA ILE A 164 -36.17 -1.68 47.00
C ILE A 164 -35.98 -3.14 46.58
N ASN A 165 -36.89 -3.66 45.76
CA ASN A 165 -36.80 -5.02 45.23
C ASN A 165 -35.56 -5.19 44.31
N PRO A 166 -34.83 -6.32 44.37
CA PRO A 166 -33.44 -6.41 43.87
C PRO A 166 -33.27 -6.41 42.35
N GLU A 167 -34.34 -6.41 41.56
CA GLU A 167 -34.28 -6.49 40.08
C GLU A 167 -33.85 -5.18 39.38
N ARG A 168 -33.36 -4.17 40.12
CA ARG A 168 -33.05 -2.83 39.58
C ARG A 168 -31.74 -2.25 40.11
N VAL A 169 -30.63 -2.60 39.47
CA VAL A 169 -29.34 -1.90 39.60
C VAL A 169 -29.06 -1.10 38.34
N VAL A 170 -28.89 0.22 38.47
CA VAL A 170 -28.42 1.09 37.38
C VAL A 170 -26.90 1.18 37.45
N LEU A 171 -26.20 0.60 36.47
CA LEU A 171 -24.74 0.58 36.44
C LEU A 171 -24.20 1.93 35.92
N LEU A 172 -23.72 2.79 36.83
CA LEU A 172 -23.06 4.04 36.48
C LEU A 172 -21.57 3.82 36.22
N HIS A 173 -21.12 4.01 34.98
CA HIS A 173 -19.70 4.06 34.64
C HIS A 173 -19.14 5.47 34.85
N THR A 174 -18.33 5.64 35.89
CA THR A 174 -17.40 6.79 36.03
C THR A 174 -15.99 6.39 35.62
N PRO A 175 -15.16 7.31 35.07
CA PRO A 175 -13.75 7.05 34.86
C PRO A 175 -12.99 7.13 36.20
N TYR A 176 -11.96 6.29 36.35
CA TYR A 176 -11.21 6.13 37.61
C TYR A 176 -10.49 7.41 38.08
N SER A 177 -10.34 8.41 37.20
CA SER A 177 -9.85 9.75 37.55
C SER A 177 -10.71 10.46 38.60
N ASP A 178 -12.02 10.19 38.60
CA ASP A 178 -12.99 11.02 39.29
C ASP A 178 -13.26 10.50 40.71
N LEU A 179 -13.01 9.21 40.96
CA LEU A 179 -13.09 8.59 42.30
C LEU A 179 -12.16 9.27 43.31
N ASN A 180 -11.01 9.77 42.85
CA ASN A 180 -10.04 10.52 43.68
C ASN A 180 -10.53 11.91 44.11
N THR A 181 -11.75 12.31 43.72
CA THR A 181 -12.39 13.58 44.13
C THR A 181 -13.50 13.41 45.18
N LEU A 182 -13.79 12.16 45.58
CA LEU A 182 -14.76 11.86 46.63
C LEU A 182 -14.15 11.99 48.02
N GLN A 183 -14.95 12.47 48.99
CA GLN A 183 -14.60 12.43 50.42
C GLN A 183 -14.39 10.97 50.87
N PRO A 184 -13.39 10.64 51.71
CA PRO A 184 -13.09 9.26 52.11
C PRO A 184 -14.28 8.50 52.70
N GLU A 185 -15.13 9.17 53.47
CA GLU A 185 -16.32 8.61 54.11
C GLU A 185 -17.36 8.15 53.06
N VAL A 186 -17.44 8.83 51.92
CA VAL A 186 -18.32 8.44 50.81
C VAL A 186 -17.80 7.17 50.12
N VAL A 187 -16.49 7.06 49.94
CA VAL A 187 -15.84 5.86 49.37
C VAL A 187 -16.00 4.66 50.31
N GLU A 188 -15.81 4.85 51.62
CA GLU A 188 -16.02 3.79 52.61
C GLU A 188 -17.49 3.34 52.66
N LYS A 189 -18.44 4.28 52.67
CA LYS A 189 -19.88 3.99 52.73
C LYS A 189 -20.35 3.25 51.48
N LEU A 190 -19.86 3.62 50.29
CA LEU A 190 -20.10 2.89 49.04
C LEU A 190 -19.54 1.46 49.09
N SER A 191 -18.32 1.26 49.60
CA SER A 191 -17.73 -0.08 49.76
C SER A 191 -18.56 -0.96 50.72
N ARG A 192 -18.97 -0.42 51.87
CA ARG A 192 -19.81 -1.17 52.83
C ARG A 192 -21.18 -1.54 52.25
N THR A 193 -21.83 -0.65 51.49
CA THR A 193 -23.09 -0.97 50.80
C THR A 193 -22.89 -2.01 49.68
N TYR A 194 -21.78 -1.94 48.95
CA TYR A 194 -21.42 -2.96 47.96
C TYR A 194 -21.24 -4.35 48.60
N GLU A 195 -20.49 -4.45 49.70
CA GLU A 195 -20.34 -5.69 50.46
C GLU A 195 -21.68 -6.24 50.97
N GLN A 196 -22.59 -5.38 51.44
CA GLN A 196 -23.92 -5.80 51.89
C GLN A 196 -24.78 -6.38 50.76
N VAL A 197 -24.78 -5.75 49.57
CA VAL A 197 -25.50 -6.24 48.39
C VAL A 197 -24.90 -7.56 47.88
N VAL A 198 -23.58 -7.66 47.80
CA VAL A 198 -22.89 -8.90 47.41
C VAL A 198 -23.20 -10.04 48.38
N ASN A 199 -23.17 -9.79 49.69
CA ASN A 199 -23.50 -10.79 50.70
C ASN A 199 -24.99 -11.19 50.70
N GLN A 200 -25.93 -10.30 50.38
CA GLN A 200 -27.33 -10.69 50.16
C GLN A 200 -27.50 -11.56 48.91
N TYR A 201 -26.81 -11.24 47.81
CA TYR A 201 -26.89 -12.00 46.56
C TYR A 201 -26.34 -13.42 46.70
N ILE A 202 -25.14 -13.58 47.31
CA ILE A 202 -24.49 -14.88 47.54
C ILE A 202 -25.34 -15.83 48.38
N ASN A 203 -26.17 -15.30 49.29
CA ASN A 203 -27.05 -16.10 50.16
C ASN A 203 -28.47 -16.30 49.59
N SER A 204 -28.73 -15.90 48.34
CA SER A 204 -30.03 -16.09 47.68
C SER A 204 -30.09 -17.43 46.92
N ALA A 205 -31.19 -18.17 47.08
CA ALA A 205 -31.28 -19.55 46.58
C ALA A 205 -31.57 -19.71 45.06
N ASN A 206 -31.72 -18.60 44.32
CA ASN A 206 -32.18 -18.59 42.93
C ASN A 206 -31.02 -18.35 41.94
N ASN A 207 -30.16 -19.36 41.78
CA ASN A 207 -29.07 -19.33 40.78
C ASN A 207 -29.61 -19.45 39.34
N ASN A 208 -29.87 -18.32 38.69
CA ASN A 208 -29.93 -18.20 37.23
C ASN A 208 -28.95 -17.10 36.78
N THR A 209 -28.33 -17.30 35.62
CA THR A 209 -27.09 -16.61 35.21
C THR A 209 -27.21 -15.09 35.07
N PHE A 210 -26.39 -14.37 35.84
CA PHE A 210 -25.98 -12.99 35.57
C PHE A 210 -24.45 -12.88 35.70
N ASP A 211 -23.77 -12.51 34.62
CA ASP A 211 -22.31 -12.29 34.63
C ASP A 211 -21.98 -10.91 35.19
N ILE A 212 -21.21 -10.86 36.28
CA ILE A 212 -20.60 -9.62 36.80
C ILE A 212 -19.08 -9.74 36.67
N TRP A 213 -18.50 -8.90 35.80
CA TRP A 213 -17.05 -8.83 35.59
C TRP A 213 -16.41 -7.77 36.49
N PHE A 214 -15.52 -8.19 37.38
CA PHE A 214 -14.50 -7.32 37.97
C PHE A 214 -13.11 -7.92 37.79
N ASN A 215 -12.15 -7.07 37.40
CA ASN A 215 -10.80 -7.48 37.06
C ASN A 215 -9.83 -6.70 37.95
N LEU A 216 -9.40 -7.33 39.05
CA LEU A 216 -8.45 -6.78 40.03
C LEU A 216 -7.29 -7.75 40.22
N TYR A 217 -6.11 -7.36 39.75
CA TYR A 217 -4.80 -8.00 39.96
C TYR A 217 -3.74 -6.88 40.04
N PRO A 218 -2.59 -7.08 40.69
CA PRO A 218 -2.32 -6.33 41.92
C PRO A 218 -1.32 -5.19 41.70
N GLN A 219 -1.19 -4.33 42.72
CA GLN A 219 0.02 -3.55 42.90
C GLN A 219 0.98 -4.30 43.83
N ASP A 220 2.18 -4.56 43.32
CA ASP A 220 3.38 -4.87 44.10
C ASP A 220 4.49 -3.89 43.66
N GLU A 221 5.51 -3.73 44.51
CA GLU A 221 6.74 -2.94 44.28
C GLU A 221 6.59 -1.40 44.09
N ALA A 222 6.21 -0.67 45.15
CA ALA A 222 6.33 0.80 45.18
C ALA A 222 6.75 1.45 46.53
N LEU A 223 7.26 0.70 47.52
CA LEU A 223 7.68 1.24 48.83
C LEU A 223 9.05 0.72 49.31
N SER A 224 10.14 1.30 48.78
CA SER A 224 11.51 1.01 49.27
C SER A 224 12.51 2.16 49.06
N SER A 225 12.33 3.30 49.74
CA SER A 225 13.41 4.32 49.80
C SER A 225 13.36 5.31 50.98
N ARG A 226 13.69 4.85 52.20
CA ARG A 226 14.64 5.52 53.14
C ARG A 226 14.91 4.68 54.41
N PRO A 227 16.03 4.92 55.13
CA PRO A 227 16.57 3.97 56.11
C PRO A 227 16.14 4.25 57.55
N ILE A 228 16.10 3.19 58.36
CA ILE A 228 16.14 3.23 59.84
C ILE A 228 17.19 2.19 60.29
N THR A 229 17.81 2.43 61.45
CA THR A 229 19.07 1.82 61.90
C THR A 229 18.91 0.96 63.17
N ASN A 230 19.95 0.15 63.44
CA ASN A 230 20.24 -0.59 64.68
C ASN A 230 19.32 -1.81 64.99
N GLU A 231 19.87 -3.04 65.00
CA GLU A 231 20.53 -3.78 66.11
C GLU A 231 19.54 -4.56 66.99
N PHE A 232 19.68 -5.89 67.06
CA PHE A 232 19.78 -6.70 68.30
C PHE A 232 20.22 -8.15 67.98
N THR A 233 20.51 -8.96 69.01
CA THR A 233 21.55 -10.02 69.02
C THR A 233 21.15 -11.48 68.72
N GLN A 234 22.03 -12.17 67.98
CA GLN A 234 22.65 -13.51 68.21
C GLN A 234 21.86 -14.84 68.51
N GLN A 235 22.49 -15.93 67.99
CA GLN A 235 22.62 -17.31 68.51
C GLN A 235 21.48 -18.37 68.41
N GLN A 236 21.68 -19.38 67.53
CA GLN A 236 21.95 -20.83 67.80
C GLN A 236 21.77 -21.63 66.48
N MET A 237 22.75 -22.35 65.91
CA MET A 237 23.51 -23.57 66.31
C MET A 237 22.91 -24.92 65.80
N ASN A 238 23.40 -25.34 64.61
CA ASN A 238 23.89 -26.68 64.19
C ASN A 238 23.14 -28.03 64.44
N ASN A 239 23.43 -28.97 63.51
CA ASN A 239 23.11 -30.42 63.47
C ASN A 239 21.65 -30.76 63.09
N GLY A 240 21.32 -31.76 62.27
CA GLY A 240 22.03 -32.82 61.50
C GLY A 240 20.96 -33.72 60.82
N ASN A 241 21.17 -34.89 60.20
CA ASN A 241 22.36 -35.64 59.75
C ASN A 241 21.88 -36.79 58.79
N LEU A 242 22.77 -37.44 58.01
CA LEU A 242 22.57 -38.59 57.08
C LEU A 242 21.60 -38.37 55.87
N ALA A 243 21.71 -38.94 54.65
CA ALA A 243 22.65 -39.82 53.92
C ALA A 243 22.15 -41.24 53.50
N ARG A 244 22.02 -41.46 52.18
CA ARG A 244 22.21 -42.72 51.38
C ARG A 244 22.17 -42.33 49.90
N LYS A 245 23.26 -42.49 49.12
CA LYS A 245 23.64 -43.67 48.30
C LYS A 245 22.51 -44.18 47.38
N VAL A 246 22.55 -44.06 46.04
CA VAL A 246 23.56 -44.36 44.98
C VAL A 246 23.32 -45.74 44.36
N GLU A 247 23.07 -45.78 43.04
CA GLU A 247 23.81 -46.65 42.10
C GLU A 247 23.61 -46.25 40.63
N TYR A 248 24.49 -46.76 39.74
CA TYR A 248 24.62 -46.45 38.31
C TYR A 248 25.11 -47.72 37.62
N ASN A 249 24.52 -48.17 36.50
CA ASN A 249 25.09 -49.24 35.67
C ASN A 249 24.53 -49.25 34.23
N ASN A 250 25.08 -50.10 33.35
CA ASN A 250 25.28 -49.78 31.92
C ASN A 250 25.27 -51.04 31.00
N ILE A 251 24.98 -50.88 29.68
CA ILE A 251 25.48 -51.72 28.53
C ILE A 251 24.89 -53.18 28.38
N PRO A 252 24.67 -53.82 27.18
CA PRO A 252 24.36 -53.35 25.80
C PRO A 252 23.52 -54.32 24.83
N HIS A 253 23.38 -53.92 23.54
CA HIS A 253 23.40 -54.71 22.25
C HIS A 253 22.23 -55.53 21.60
N HIS A 254 21.99 -55.21 20.30
CA HIS A 254 21.68 -55.99 19.05
C HIS A 254 20.50 -57.00 18.83
N LEU A 255 19.46 -56.53 18.10
CA LEU A 255 19.08 -56.79 16.67
C LEU A 255 18.84 -58.21 16.03
N LEU A 256 17.74 -58.30 15.22
CA LEU A 256 17.38 -59.27 14.11
C LEU A 256 16.88 -60.69 14.52
N THR A 257 15.97 -61.44 13.84
CA THR A 257 15.02 -61.23 12.69
C THR A 257 13.94 -62.36 12.57
N GLN A 258 12.78 -62.05 11.93
CA GLN A 258 11.81 -62.97 11.22
C GLN A 258 11.04 -64.04 12.05
N SER A 259 9.70 -64.18 11.98
CA SER A 259 8.80 -64.72 10.91
C SER A 259 8.84 -66.26 10.82
N THR A 260 7.75 -67.07 10.85
CA THR A 260 6.26 -66.85 10.71
C THR A 260 5.52 -67.97 11.53
N SER A 261 4.27 -68.49 11.41
CA SER A 261 3.04 -68.36 10.57
C SER A 261 1.88 -69.25 11.12
N GLN A 262 0.59 -68.88 10.89
CA GLN A 262 -0.65 -69.74 10.89
C GLN A 262 -1.12 -70.36 12.25
N THR A 263 -2.39 -70.72 12.54
CA THR A 263 -3.74 -70.53 11.93
C THR A 263 -4.86 -70.77 12.99
N ASP A 264 -6.05 -70.14 12.79
CA ASP A 264 -7.42 -70.55 13.23
C ASP A 264 -7.74 -70.75 14.76
N THR A 265 -8.98 -70.64 15.29
CA THR A 265 -10.33 -70.36 14.73
C THR A 265 -11.26 -69.61 15.71
N LEU A 266 -12.32 -68.99 15.17
CA LEU A 266 -13.61 -68.52 15.74
C LEU A 266 -14.01 -68.86 17.21
N ALA A 267 -14.43 -67.82 17.96
CA ALA A 267 -15.72 -67.75 18.69
C ALA A 267 -16.00 -66.30 19.20
N GLU A 268 -17.27 -65.95 19.46
CA GLU A 268 -17.70 -64.57 19.74
C GLU A 268 -17.95 -64.26 21.24
N LYS A 269 -17.56 -63.05 21.67
CA LYS A 269 -18.42 -62.14 22.48
C LYS A 269 -17.82 -60.73 22.58
N GLU A 270 -18.67 -59.71 22.49
CA GLU A 270 -18.26 -58.31 22.58
C GLU A 270 -18.10 -57.84 24.04
N THR A 271 -17.11 -56.98 24.31
CA THR A 271 -17.36 -55.69 24.99
C THR A 271 -16.18 -54.71 24.86
N VAL A 272 -16.48 -53.55 24.27
CA VAL A 272 -15.84 -52.22 24.41
C VAL A 272 -14.36 -52.15 24.83
N LYS A 273 -13.49 -51.80 23.87
CA LYS A 273 -12.34 -50.91 24.15
C LYS A 273 -12.81 -49.46 24.09
N LEU A 274 -12.40 -48.64 25.06
CA LEU A 274 -12.27 -47.20 24.86
C LEU A 274 -11.04 -46.66 25.60
N VAL A 275 -10.01 -46.30 24.83
CA VAL A 275 -8.83 -45.57 25.30
C VAL A 275 -9.12 -44.07 25.20
N THR A 276 -8.66 -43.29 26.18
CA THR A 276 -8.96 -41.86 26.32
C THR A 276 -8.43 -40.98 25.17
N PRO A 277 -9.24 -40.07 24.60
CA PRO A 277 -8.81 -39.13 23.56
C PRO A 277 -8.69 -37.67 24.07
N GLU A 278 -8.00 -37.44 25.20
CA GLU A 278 -8.01 -36.13 25.88
C GLU A 278 -7.08 -35.06 25.24
N THR A 279 -6.07 -35.47 24.47
CA THR A 279 -5.06 -34.55 23.90
C THR A 279 -5.40 -33.95 22.53
N SER A 280 -6.51 -34.38 21.91
CA SER A 280 -6.97 -33.89 20.60
C SER A 280 -7.98 -32.74 20.72
N THR A 281 -8.88 -32.80 21.70
CA THR A 281 -10.00 -31.85 21.87
C THR A 281 -9.54 -30.44 22.22
N GLU A 282 -8.50 -30.30 23.05
CA GLU A 282 -7.97 -29.00 23.51
C GLU A 282 -7.49 -28.09 22.35
N ARG A 283 -7.14 -28.66 21.19
CA ARG A 283 -6.70 -27.89 20.01
C ARG A 283 -7.86 -27.32 19.18
N ILE A 284 -9.10 -27.70 19.46
CA ILE A 284 -10.25 -27.49 18.56
C ILE A 284 -11.14 -26.32 19.02
N LEU A 285 -11.14 -25.98 20.31
CA LEU A 285 -12.06 -25.01 20.93
C LEU A 285 -11.38 -23.87 21.70
N LEU A 286 -10.39 -23.19 21.10
CA LEU A 286 -10.00 -21.87 21.58
C LEU A 286 -11.05 -20.81 21.18
N GLY A 287 -12.05 -20.64 22.06
CA GLY A 287 -12.91 -19.46 22.11
C GLY A 287 -12.15 -18.22 22.60
N ALA A 288 -12.84 -17.11 22.83
CA ALA A 288 -12.21 -15.91 23.40
C ALA A 288 -11.57 -16.22 24.77
N GLU A 289 -12.30 -16.93 25.63
CA GLU A 289 -11.85 -17.51 26.90
C GLU A 289 -10.55 -18.34 26.76
N GLY A 290 -10.52 -19.32 25.85
CA GLY A 290 -9.33 -20.14 25.61
C GLY A 290 -8.11 -19.35 25.10
N ILE A 291 -8.32 -18.21 24.43
CA ILE A 291 -7.25 -17.29 24.03
C ILE A 291 -6.78 -16.45 25.22
N THR A 292 -7.70 -15.98 26.07
CA THR A 292 -7.38 -15.25 27.32
C THR A 292 -6.60 -16.14 28.30
N ASN A 293 -7.07 -17.37 28.54
CA ASN A 293 -6.42 -18.35 29.43
C ASN A 293 -5.04 -18.79 28.91
N ALA A 294 -4.79 -18.62 27.60
CA ALA A 294 -3.48 -18.79 26.98
C ALA A 294 -2.72 -17.45 26.83
N SER A 295 -2.91 -16.48 27.73
CA SER A 295 -2.20 -15.18 27.75
C SER A 295 -2.25 -14.42 26.41
N GLY A 296 -3.41 -14.45 25.76
CA GLY A 296 -3.64 -13.86 24.44
C GLY A 296 -2.92 -14.57 23.29
N LEU A 297 -2.88 -13.92 22.12
CA LEU A 297 -2.24 -14.50 20.92
C LEU A 297 -0.76 -14.87 21.12
N LYS A 298 -0.08 -14.26 22.10
CA LYS A 298 1.31 -14.56 22.45
C LYS A 298 1.43 -15.94 23.11
N GLY A 299 0.71 -16.22 24.19
CA GLY A 299 0.77 -17.54 24.82
C GLY A 299 0.08 -18.62 23.96
N VAL A 300 -0.86 -18.29 23.07
CA VAL A 300 -1.32 -19.21 22.00
C VAL A 300 -0.19 -19.51 21.00
N SER A 301 0.61 -18.51 20.61
CA SER A 301 1.79 -18.70 19.76
C SER A 301 2.83 -19.60 20.43
N GLU A 302 3.05 -19.42 21.73
CA GLU A 302 4.05 -20.16 22.51
C GLU A 302 3.58 -21.60 22.87
N LYS A 303 2.34 -21.77 23.36
CA LYS A 303 1.75 -23.08 23.71
C LYS A 303 1.65 -24.05 22.54
N TYR A 304 1.45 -23.55 21.32
CA TYR A 304 1.27 -24.37 20.11
C TYR A 304 2.40 -24.24 19.08
N SER A 305 3.51 -23.56 19.40
CA SER A 305 4.67 -23.33 18.52
C SER A 305 4.33 -22.74 17.15
N LEU A 306 3.48 -21.71 17.14
CA LEU A 306 2.97 -21.03 15.94
C LEU A 306 3.64 -19.66 15.77
N ASP A 307 3.82 -19.18 14.53
CA ASP A 307 4.28 -17.81 14.28
C ASP A 307 3.23 -16.77 14.71
N LEU A 308 3.61 -15.94 15.69
CA LEU A 308 2.80 -14.85 16.24
C LEU A 308 2.39 -13.81 15.19
N ASN A 309 3.12 -13.66 14.08
CA ASN A 309 2.74 -12.73 13.01
C ASN A 309 1.58 -13.30 12.19
N THR A 310 1.68 -14.57 11.80
CA THR A 310 0.60 -15.32 11.14
C THR A 310 -0.67 -15.38 12.00
N LEU A 311 -0.56 -15.48 13.33
CA LEU A 311 -1.71 -15.46 14.24
C LEU A 311 -2.45 -14.11 14.31
N LYS A 312 -1.79 -12.98 14.00
CA LYS A 312 -2.40 -11.63 14.08
C LYS A 312 -3.39 -11.32 12.95
N ASP A 313 -3.33 -12.03 11.83
CA ASP A 313 -4.23 -11.85 10.69
C ASP A 313 -5.59 -12.58 10.85
N TYR A 314 -5.81 -13.24 12.00
CA TYR A 314 -6.94 -14.15 12.22
C TYR A 314 -7.99 -13.81 13.30
N PRO A 315 -7.80 -12.90 14.28
CA PRO A 315 -8.87 -12.49 15.18
C PRO A 315 -9.99 -11.73 14.45
N GLN A 316 -11.21 -11.82 14.97
CA GLN A 316 -12.28 -10.87 14.75
C GLN A 316 -12.28 -9.79 15.84
N THR A 317 -13.06 -8.72 15.66
CA THR A 317 -13.17 -7.61 16.62
C THR A 317 -13.72 -7.99 17.99
N ASN A 318 -14.32 -9.17 18.13
CA ASN A 318 -14.84 -9.74 19.37
C ASN A 318 -13.87 -10.73 20.04
N SER A 319 -12.56 -10.63 19.75
CA SER A 319 -11.51 -11.54 20.25
C SER A 319 -11.64 -13.03 19.89
N THR A 320 -12.64 -13.43 19.09
CA THR A 320 -12.75 -14.81 18.59
C THR A 320 -11.90 -15.01 17.33
N LEU A 321 -11.46 -16.26 17.09
CA LEU A 321 -10.80 -16.60 15.83
C LEU A 321 -11.80 -16.63 14.67
N SER A 322 -11.49 -15.89 13.61
CA SER A 322 -12.16 -16.04 12.32
C SER A 322 -12.10 -17.49 11.83
N ALA A 323 -12.99 -17.87 10.90
CA ALA A 323 -13.00 -19.22 10.33
C ALA A 323 -11.61 -19.65 9.77
N LYS A 324 -10.84 -18.72 9.20
CA LYS A 324 -9.46 -18.96 8.75
C LYS A 324 -8.51 -19.29 9.91
N GLY A 325 -8.64 -18.59 11.04
CA GLY A 325 -7.89 -18.86 12.26
C GLY A 325 -8.20 -20.23 12.87
N LYS A 326 -9.49 -20.59 12.95
CA LYS A 326 -9.91 -21.92 13.42
C LYS A 326 -9.35 -23.05 12.53
N ILE A 327 -9.38 -22.85 11.20
CA ILE A 327 -8.75 -23.77 10.22
C ILE A 327 -7.23 -23.86 10.40
N PHE A 328 -6.56 -22.74 10.69
CA PHE A 328 -5.11 -22.70 10.92
C PHE A 328 -4.71 -23.44 12.21
N LEU A 329 -5.41 -23.21 13.33
CA LEU A 329 -5.15 -23.92 14.59
C LEU A 329 -5.43 -25.43 14.51
N ALA A 330 -6.43 -25.84 13.73
CA ALA A 330 -6.69 -27.26 13.43
C ALA A 330 -5.56 -27.94 12.63
N GLY A 331 -4.47 -27.23 12.31
CA GLY A 331 -3.34 -27.73 11.53
C GLY A 331 -3.68 -28.04 10.07
N LYS A 332 -4.87 -27.64 9.58
CA LYS A 332 -5.31 -27.91 8.21
C LYS A 332 -4.65 -26.91 7.26
N SER A 333 -3.62 -27.36 6.55
CA SER A 333 -2.91 -26.61 5.53
C SER A 333 -3.85 -26.11 4.43
N ASN A 334 -3.80 -24.81 4.16
CA ASN A 334 -4.42 -24.23 2.96
C ASN A 334 -3.62 -24.54 1.67
N LYS A 335 -2.37 -25.02 1.81
CA LYS A 335 -1.43 -25.29 0.72
C LYS A 335 -1.40 -26.79 0.39
N LEU A 336 -2.19 -27.18 -0.60
CA LEU A 336 -2.10 -28.49 -1.27
C LEU A 336 -0.88 -28.47 -2.21
N THR A 337 0.05 -29.41 -2.05
CA THR A 337 1.24 -29.53 -2.91
C THR A 337 1.02 -30.57 -4.03
N PRO A 338 1.82 -30.58 -5.11
CA PRO A 338 1.72 -31.61 -6.15
C PRO A 338 1.91 -33.04 -5.61
N GLU A 339 2.70 -33.21 -4.55
CA GLU A 339 3.00 -34.50 -3.92
C GLU A 339 1.77 -35.03 -3.20
N ILE A 340 1.16 -34.22 -2.31
CA ILE A 340 -0.09 -34.57 -1.62
C ILE A 340 -1.21 -34.82 -2.64
N LEU A 341 -1.25 -34.03 -3.73
CA LEU A 341 -2.22 -34.20 -4.81
C LEU A 341 -2.03 -35.55 -5.56
N LYS A 342 -0.78 -35.99 -5.77
CA LYS A 342 -0.49 -37.35 -6.29
C LYS A 342 -0.93 -38.43 -5.30
N THR A 343 -0.59 -38.29 -4.01
CA THR A 343 -0.91 -39.30 -2.98
C THR A 343 -2.41 -39.51 -2.81
N ILE A 344 -3.21 -38.45 -2.90
CA ILE A 344 -4.68 -38.55 -2.87
C ILE A 344 -5.20 -39.17 -4.18
N MET A 345 -4.61 -38.83 -5.34
CA MET A 345 -5.00 -39.43 -6.62
C MET A 345 -4.70 -40.94 -6.68
N SER A 346 -3.59 -41.40 -6.08
CA SER A 346 -3.21 -42.83 -6.05
C SER A 346 -4.09 -43.70 -5.16
N LEU A 347 -5.04 -43.13 -4.42
CA LEU A 347 -6.09 -43.90 -3.72
C LEU A 347 -7.10 -44.52 -4.70
N GLY A 348 -7.35 -43.87 -5.84
CA GLY A 348 -8.45 -44.23 -6.73
C GLY A 348 -9.84 -43.95 -6.10
N PRO A 349 -10.94 -44.22 -6.84
CA PRO A 349 -12.28 -43.84 -6.40
C PRO A 349 -12.78 -44.57 -5.15
N GLU A 350 -12.41 -45.84 -4.98
CA GLU A 350 -12.86 -46.68 -3.86
C GLU A 350 -12.25 -46.23 -2.53
N GLU A 351 -10.92 -46.18 -2.42
CA GLU A 351 -10.25 -45.74 -1.19
C GLU A 351 -10.51 -44.25 -0.89
N PHE A 352 -10.72 -43.42 -1.92
CA PHE A 352 -11.20 -42.04 -1.71
C PHE A 352 -12.60 -42.02 -1.08
N THR A 353 -13.48 -42.95 -1.45
CA THR A 353 -14.84 -43.07 -0.87
C THR A 353 -14.81 -43.67 0.53
N LYS A 354 -14.04 -44.75 0.75
CA LYS A 354 -13.81 -45.34 2.09
C LYS A 354 -13.20 -44.32 3.06
N ALA A 355 -12.33 -43.44 2.57
CA ALA A 355 -11.76 -42.32 3.33
C ALA A 355 -12.72 -41.11 3.49
N GLY A 356 -14.04 -41.32 3.51
CA GLY A 356 -15.03 -40.25 3.77
C GLY A 356 -15.08 -39.16 2.69
N GLY A 357 -14.69 -39.49 1.45
CA GLY A 357 -14.64 -38.55 0.33
C GLY A 357 -13.79 -37.31 0.62
N LEU A 358 -14.21 -36.16 0.09
CA LEU A 358 -13.52 -34.88 0.31
C LEU A 358 -13.37 -34.48 1.79
N SER A 359 -14.20 -35.00 2.71
CA SER A 359 -14.13 -34.65 4.13
C SER A 359 -13.07 -35.47 4.87
N GLY A 360 -13.16 -36.80 4.84
CA GLY A 360 -12.14 -37.63 5.50
C GLY A 360 -10.76 -37.50 4.83
N ILE A 361 -10.68 -37.17 3.54
CA ILE A 361 -9.42 -36.75 2.87
C ILE A 361 -8.93 -35.38 3.40
N SER A 362 -9.81 -34.45 3.77
CA SER A 362 -9.45 -33.18 4.45
C SER A 362 -8.85 -33.42 5.83
N GLU A 363 -9.37 -34.38 6.60
CA GLU A 363 -8.78 -34.81 7.86
C GLU A 363 -7.46 -35.57 7.66
N LYS A 364 -7.48 -36.68 6.91
CA LYS A 364 -6.36 -37.62 6.72
C LYS A 364 -5.07 -36.95 6.25
N TYR A 365 -5.17 -36.00 5.32
CA TYR A 365 -4.01 -35.26 4.79
C TYR A 365 -3.84 -33.86 5.40
N LYS A 366 -4.70 -33.47 6.38
CA LYS A 366 -4.73 -32.13 6.99
C LYS A 366 -4.71 -31.02 5.95
N VAL A 367 -5.54 -31.14 4.90
CA VAL A 367 -5.72 -30.12 3.86
C VAL A 367 -7.09 -29.50 4.02
N ASN A 368 -7.23 -28.17 3.87
CA ASN A 368 -8.53 -27.52 3.91
C ASN A 368 -9.52 -28.12 2.87
N TYR A 369 -10.75 -28.45 3.29
CA TYR A 369 -11.80 -29.04 2.44
C TYR A 369 -12.11 -28.16 1.22
N THR A 370 -12.24 -26.84 1.40
CA THR A 370 -12.51 -25.90 0.30
C THR A 370 -11.32 -25.82 -0.66
N THR A 371 -10.07 -25.96 -0.18
CA THR A 371 -8.92 -26.21 -1.04
C THR A 371 -9.10 -27.52 -1.82
N LEU A 372 -9.36 -28.67 -1.18
CA LEU A 372 -9.52 -29.95 -1.90
C LEU A 372 -10.62 -29.90 -2.97
N LYS A 373 -11.78 -29.29 -2.67
CA LYS A 373 -12.91 -29.09 -3.59
C LYS A 373 -12.58 -28.22 -4.83
N ASN A 374 -11.45 -27.51 -4.82
CA ASN A 374 -10.92 -26.81 -6.00
C ASN A 374 -10.07 -27.70 -6.92
N TYR A 375 -9.49 -28.80 -6.42
CA TYR A 375 -8.56 -29.67 -7.16
C TYR A 375 -9.15 -31.07 -7.43
N PHE A 376 -10.12 -31.53 -6.63
CA PHE A 376 -10.86 -32.80 -6.79
C PHE A 376 -12.38 -32.58 -6.89
N TYR A 377 -13.05 -33.49 -7.58
CA TYR A 377 -14.50 -33.69 -7.52
C TYR A 377 -14.88 -34.59 -6.33
N ALA A 378 -16.19 -34.71 -6.05
CA ALA A 378 -16.69 -35.54 -4.96
C ALA A 378 -16.37 -37.04 -5.11
N ASN A 379 -16.15 -37.53 -6.33
CA ASN A 379 -15.76 -38.91 -6.65
C ASN A 379 -14.23 -39.13 -6.73
N GLY A 380 -13.42 -38.24 -6.15
CA GLY A 380 -11.96 -38.36 -6.14
C GLY A 380 -11.24 -38.05 -7.46
N THR A 381 -11.95 -37.80 -8.55
CA THR A 381 -11.31 -37.45 -9.83
C THR A 381 -10.83 -35.99 -9.86
N LEU A 382 -9.75 -35.71 -10.60
CA LEU A 382 -9.14 -34.36 -10.64
C LEU A 382 -9.94 -33.36 -11.49
N THR A 383 -10.14 -32.15 -10.95
CA THR A 383 -10.58 -30.97 -11.71
C THR A 383 -9.51 -30.55 -12.72
N VAL A 384 -9.84 -29.67 -13.68
CA VAL A 384 -8.84 -29.06 -14.57
C VAL A 384 -7.72 -28.36 -13.75
N ARG A 385 -8.06 -27.74 -12.61
CA ARG A 385 -7.10 -27.12 -11.69
C ARG A 385 -6.25 -28.16 -10.94
N GLY A 386 -6.82 -29.32 -10.62
CA GLY A 386 -6.11 -30.54 -10.20
C GLY A 386 -5.05 -30.96 -11.21
N LYS A 387 -5.48 -31.25 -12.45
CA LYS A 387 -4.60 -31.67 -13.55
C LYS A 387 -3.46 -30.67 -13.79
N VAL A 388 -3.75 -29.36 -13.74
CA VAL A 388 -2.73 -28.29 -13.88
C VAL A 388 -1.69 -28.30 -12.76
N LEU A 389 -2.08 -28.56 -11.50
CA LEU A 389 -1.11 -28.65 -10.40
C LEU A 389 -0.21 -29.91 -10.50
N LEU A 390 -0.66 -30.95 -11.21
CA LEU A 390 0.20 -32.09 -11.62
C LEU A 390 0.99 -31.85 -12.92
N GLY A 391 0.99 -30.63 -13.47
CA GLY A 391 1.76 -30.26 -14.65
C GLY A 391 1.07 -30.56 -16.00
N SER A 392 -0.18 -31.04 -16.01
CA SER A 392 -0.96 -31.09 -17.25
C SER A 392 -1.22 -29.67 -17.76
N LYS A 393 -1.02 -29.44 -19.06
CA LYS A 393 -1.36 -28.16 -19.67
C LYS A 393 -2.89 -28.07 -19.77
N SER A 394 -3.51 -27.14 -19.05
CA SER A 394 -4.87 -26.70 -19.41
C SER A 394 -4.81 -26.08 -20.80
N ASN A 395 -5.82 -26.34 -21.62
CA ASN A 395 -5.97 -25.65 -22.89
C ASN A 395 -6.07 -24.14 -22.62
N LYS A 396 -5.27 -23.35 -23.34
CA LYS A 396 -5.51 -21.91 -23.40
C LYS A 396 -6.89 -21.74 -24.03
N LEU A 397 -7.74 -20.92 -23.42
CA LEU A 397 -8.96 -20.47 -24.10
C LEU A 397 -8.52 -19.75 -25.39
N THR A 398 -9.03 -20.20 -26.53
CA THR A 398 -8.80 -19.55 -27.83
C THR A 398 -10.10 -18.90 -28.32
N PRO A 399 -10.05 -17.96 -29.27
CA PRO A 399 -11.26 -17.34 -29.81
C PRO A 399 -12.22 -18.36 -30.42
N GLU A 400 -11.70 -19.48 -30.93
CA GLU A 400 -12.47 -20.59 -31.51
C GLU A 400 -13.24 -21.32 -30.41
N ILE A 401 -12.58 -21.74 -29.33
CA ILE A 401 -13.25 -22.37 -28.17
C ILE A 401 -14.31 -21.43 -27.57
N LEU A 402 -13.99 -20.12 -27.47
CA LEU A 402 -14.93 -19.13 -26.95
C LEU A 402 -16.14 -18.93 -27.88
N LYS A 403 -15.94 -18.96 -29.21
CA LYS A 403 -17.03 -18.97 -30.21
C LYS A 403 -17.87 -20.25 -30.13
N THR A 404 -17.26 -21.43 -30.05
CA THR A 404 -18.00 -22.71 -29.97
C THR A 404 -18.89 -22.77 -28.73
N ILE A 405 -18.42 -22.28 -27.58
CA ILE A 405 -19.24 -22.21 -26.36
C ILE A 405 -20.35 -21.15 -26.51
N MET A 406 -20.06 -20.00 -27.14
CA MET A 406 -21.08 -18.97 -27.40
C MET A 406 -22.19 -19.47 -28.34
N SER A 407 -21.87 -20.28 -29.36
CA SER A 407 -22.85 -20.86 -30.27
C SER A 407 -23.78 -21.92 -29.65
N LEU A 408 -23.51 -22.37 -28.42
CA LEU A 408 -24.46 -23.21 -27.67
C LEU A 408 -25.66 -22.39 -27.13
N GLY A 409 -25.54 -21.07 -27.06
CA GLY A 409 -26.54 -20.20 -26.43
C GLY A 409 -26.74 -20.48 -24.94
N LYS A 410 -27.75 -19.85 -24.33
CA LYS A 410 -28.13 -20.05 -22.93
C LYS A 410 -28.44 -21.53 -22.65
N ASP A 411 -29.28 -22.12 -23.49
CA ASP A 411 -29.91 -23.41 -23.19
C ASP A 411 -28.98 -24.58 -23.55
N GLY A 412 -28.14 -24.46 -24.59
CA GLY A 412 -27.05 -25.42 -24.82
C GLY A 412 -25.95 -25.36 -23.75
N ILE A 413 -25.71 -24.19 -23.15
CA ILE A 413 -24.84 -24.08 -21.96
C ILE A 413 -25.49 -24.77 -20.75
N ALA A 414 -26.80 -24.59 -20.53
CA ALA A 414 -27.54 -25.28 -19.47
C ALA A 414 -27.55 -26.81 -19.66
N ASN A 415 -27.90 -27.29 -20.86
CA ASN A 415 -27.94 -28.71 -21.22
C ASN A 415 -26.57 -29.39 -21.15
N ALA A 416 -25.47 -28.64 -21.34
CA ALA A 416 -24.12 -29.15 -21.11
C ALA A 416 -23.77 -29.33 -19.62
N GLY A 417 -24.61 -28.90 -18.68
CA GLY A 417 -24.32 -28.83 -17.24
C GLY A 417 -23.59 -27.55 -16.83
N GLY A 418 -23.81 -26.45 -17.55
CA GLY A 418 -23.27 -25.12 -17.28
C GLY A 418 -21.79 -24.95 -17.66
N LEU A 419 -21.30 -23.71 -17.46
CA LEU A 419 -19.91 -23.32 -17.75
C LEU A 419 -18.86 -24.22 -17.06
N LYS A 420 -19.20 -24.83 -15.92
CA LYS A 420 -18.31 -25.77 -15.20
C LYS A 420 -18.04 -27.01 -16.04
N ARG A 421 -19.09 -27.71 -16.50
CA ARG A 421 -18.95 -28.89 -17.38
C ARG A 421 -18.35 -28.55 -18.74
N LEU A 422 -18.59 -27.34 -19.26
CA LEU A 422 -17.93 -26.89 -20.49
C LEU A 422 -16.43 -26.65 -20.28
N SER A 423 -16.02 -26.10 -19.12
CA SER A 423 -14.60 -25.98 -18.78
C SER A 423 -13.91 -27.35 -18.68
N GLU A 424 -14.62 -28.37 -18.20
CA GLU A 424 -14.19 -29.78 -18.21
C GLU A 424 -14.06 -30.31 -19.65
N ARG A 425 -15.12 -30.19 -20.46
CA ARG A 425 -15.18 -30.68 -21.86
C ARG A 425 -14.08 -30.10 -22.75
N TYR A 426 -13.75 -28.82 -22.59
CA TYR A 426 -12.69 -28.15 -23.37
C TYR A 426 -11.32 -28.12 -22.66
N ASN A 427 -11.18 -28.73 -21.47
CA ASN A 427 -9.97 -28.69 -20.63
C ASN A 427 -9.44 -27.25 -20.37
N VAL A 428 -10.36 -26.28 -20.26
CA VAL A 428 -10.06 -24.87 -19.95
C VAL A 428 -10.27 -24.63 -18.45
N ASN A 429 -9.52 -23.69 -17.86
CA ASN A 429 -9.73 -23.32 -16.47
C ASN A 429 -11.12 -22.67 -16.27
N TYR A 430 -11.92 -23.18 -15.32
CA TYR A 430 -13.28 -22.67 -15.04
C TYR A 430 -13.32 -21.17 -14.72
N CYS A 431 -12.42 -20.68 -13.86
CA CYS A 431 -12.36 -19.27 -13.51
C CYS A 431 -11.98 -18.40 -14.71
N THR A 432 -11.13 -18.91 -15.62
CA THR A 432 -10.88 -18.27 -16.91
C THR A 432 -12.17 -18.19 -17.72
N LEU A 433 -12.90 -19.28 -17.92
CA LEU A 433 -14.14 -19.29 -18.71
C LEU A 433 -15.23 -18.37 -18.12
N ASN A 434 -15.40 -18.38 -16.80
CA ASN A 434 -16.33 -17.53 -16.05
C ASN A 434 -15.95 -16.03 -16.07
N ASN A 435 -14.73 -15.68 -16.47
CA ASN A 435 -14.38 -14.27 -16.73
C ASN A 435 -14.83 -13.81 -18.13
N TYR A 436 -15.13 -14.73 -19.05
CA TYR A 436 -15.56 -14.44 -20.43
C TYR A 436 -17.07 -14.65 -20.66
N PHE A 437 -17.75 -15.44 -19.83
CA PHE A 437 -19.22 -15.62 -19.84
C PHE A 437 -19.89 -15.22 -18.51
N ASN A 438 -21.07 -14.60 -18.63
CA ASN A 438 -22.03 -14.42 -17.54
C ASN A 438 -22.75 -15.74 -17.23
N ALA A 439 -23.37 -15.84 -16.05
CA ALA A 439 -24.12 -17.04 -15.63
C ALA A 439 -25.27 -17.43 -16.59
N ASN A 440 -25.84 -16.48 -17.33
CA ASN A 440 -26.88 -16.71 -18.34
C ASN A 440 -26.34 -17.11 -19.73
N GLY A 441 -25.05 -17.42 -19.86
CA GLY A 441 -24.42 -17.84 -21.11
C GLY A 441 -24.04 -16.72 -22.08
N THR A 442 -24.37 -15.46 -21.79
CA THR A 442 -23.94 -14.32 -22.62
C THR A 442 -22.48 -13.92 -22.35
N LEU A 443 -21.76 -13.39 -23.34
CA LEU A 443 -20.39 -12.92 -23.14
C LEU A 443 -20.31 -11.71 -22.21
N THR A 444 -19.33 -11.73 -21.30
CA THR A 444 -18.91 -10.55 -20.52
C THR A 444 -18.25 -9.50 -21.43
N VAL A 445 -17.92 -8.32 -20.89
CA VAL A 445 -17.07 -7.34 -21.59
C VAL A 445 -15.74 -7.97 -21.99
N SER A 446 -15.08 -8.73 -21.09
CA SER A 446 -13.87 -9.48 -21.41
C SER A 446 -14.10 -10.50 -22.53
N GLY A 447 -15.26 -11.17 -22.53
CA GLY A 447 -15.70 -12.10 -23.57
C GLY A 447 -15.65 -11.49 -24.97
N LYS A 448 -16.31 -10.35 -25.13
CA LYS A 448 -16.38 -9.60 -26.40
C LYS A 448 -14.99 -9.09 -26.81
N ASN A 449 -14.27 -8.47 -25.87
CA ASN A 449 -12.89 -7.98 -26.08
C ASN A 449 -11.93 -9.09 -26.57
N PHE A 450 -12.17 -10.35 -26.20
CA PHE A 450 -11.34 -11.49 -26.58
C PHE A 450 -11.63 -12.03 -27.98
N LEU A 451 -12.89 -11.97 -28.45
CA LEU A 451 -13.29 -12.47 -29.77
C LEU A 451 -12.90 -11.57 -30.95
N GLY A 452 -12.52 -10.32 -30.68
CA GLY A 452 -12.20 -9.33 -31.71
C GLY A 452 -12.94 -8.01 -31.53
N ASP A 453 -14.05 -8.00 -30.78
CA ASP A 453 -14.76 -6.78 -30.33
C ASP A 453 -13.97 -6.04 -29.24
N LYS A 454 -12.67 -5.82 -29.47
CA LYS A 454 -11.87 -4.92 -28.66
C LYS A 454 -12.47 -3.53 -28.83
N PRO A 455 -12.88 -2.85 -27.75
CA PRO A 455 -13.41 -1.51 -27.87
C PRO A 455 -12.38 -0.62 -28.53
N ASN A 456 -12.85 0.24 -29.43
CA ASN A 456 -12.04 1.28 -30.02
C ASN A 456 -11.34 2.05 -28.91
N LYS A 457 -10.05 2.34 -29.10
CA LYS A 457 -9.39 3.33 -28.26
C LYS A 457 -10.07 4.66 -28.55
N ILE A 458 -10.41 5.41 -27.51
CA ILE A 458 -10.76 6.81 -27.68
C ILE A 458 -9.53 7.50 -28.25
N THR A 459 -9.73 8.22 -29.34
CA THR A 459 -8.73 9.07 -30.00
C THR A 459 -9.17 10.53 -29.89
N PRO A 460 -8.28 11.51 -30.11
CA PRO A 460 -8.66 12.93 -30.02
C PRO A 460 -9.82 13.28 -30.96
N GLU A 461 -9.87 12.64 -32.13
CA GLU A 461 -10.92 12.82 -33.14
C GLU A 461 -12.28 12.33 -32.60
N ILE A 462 -12.36 11.08 -32.10
CA ILE A 462 -13.60 10.53 -31.50
C ILE A 462 -14.06 11.38 -30.30
N LEU A 463 -13.13 11.86 -29.48
CA LEU A 463 -13.47 12.68 -28.31
C LEU A 463 -14.01 14.07 -28.73
N THR A 464 -13.43 14.67 -29.77
CA THR A 464 -13.89 15.95 -30.34
C THR A 464 -15.23 15.81 -31.05
N GLU A 465 -15.44 14.71 -31.79
CA GLU A 465 -16.71 14.39 -32.45
C GLU A 465 -17.84 14.26 -31.41
N ILE A 466 -17.61 13.52 -30.32
CA ILE A 466 -18.59 13.39 -29.23
C ILE A 466 -18.88 14.75 -28.56
N MET A 467 -17.90 15.64 -28.41
CA MET A 467 -18.15 17.00 -27.89
C MET A 467 -19.02 17.84 -28.84
N SER A 468 -18.83 17.72 -30.15
CA SER A 468 -19.58 18.49 -31.15
C SER A 468 -21.06 18.12 -31.25
N LEU A 469 -21.48 17.00 -30.63
CA LEU A 469 -22.88 16.63 -30.48
C LEU A 469 -23.66 17.52 -29.49
N GLY A 470 -22.96 18.21 -28.57
CA GLY A 470 -23.58 18.96 -27.49
C GLY A 470 -24.37 18.08 -26.50
N GLU A 471 -24.97 18.70 -25.48
CA GLU A 471 -25.74 17.96 -24.46
C GLU A 471 -26.97 17.25 -25.08
N ASP A 472 -27.68 17.90 -26.00
CA ASP A 472 -28.85 17.32 -26.69
C ASP A 472 -28.49 16.13 -27.59
N GLY A 473 -27.41 16.21 -28.38
CA GLY A 473 -26.97 15.10 -29.22
C GLY A 473 -26.46 13.91 -28.38
N ILE A 474 -25.83 14.19 -27.24
CA ILE A 474 -25.44 13.18 -26.26
C ILE A 474 -26.68 12.54 -25.61
N ALA A 475 -27.68 13.33 -25.22
CA ALA A 475 -28.94 12.82 -24.69
C ALA A 475 -29.68 11.94 -25.71
N LYS A 476 -29.81 12.43 -26.96
CA LYS A 476 -30.43 11.73 -28.10
C LYS A 476 -29.73 10.41 -28.45
N ALA A 477 -28.41 10.32 -28.24
CA ALA A 477 -27.66 9.08 -28.40
C ALA A 477 -27.93 8.04 -27.29
N GLY A 478 -28.56 8.42 -26.17
CA GLY A 478 -28.70 7.60 -24.96
C GLY A 478 -27.58 7.82 -23.93
N GLY A 479 -27.07 9.06 -23.87
CA GLY A 479 -25.96 9.49 -23.02
C GLY A 479 -24.62 8.83 -23.39
N LEU A 480 -23.61 8.99 -22.53
CA LEU A 480 -22.30 8.34 -22.68
C LEU A 480 -22.41 6.80 -22.84
N ARG A 481 -23.45 6.16 -22.28
CA ARG A 481 -23.71 4.72 -22.45
C ARG A 481 -24.10 4.37 -23.90
N GLY A 482 -24.88 5.22 -24.56
CA GLY A 482 -25.23 5.07 -25.97
C GLY A 482 -24.04 5.33 -26.88
N LEU A 483 -23.30 6.41 -26.65
CA LEU A 483 -22.09 6.77 -27.40
C LEU A 483 -20.99 5.70 -27.27
N SER A 484 -20.84 5.10 -26.09
CA SER A 484 -19.99 3.94 -25.86
C SER A 484 -20.34 2.76 -26.79
N LYS A 485 -21.62 2.53 -27.11
CA LYS A 485 -22.02 1.54 -28.12
C LYS A 485 -21.72 2.02 -29.54
N GLN A 486 -22.13 3.24 -29.88
CA GLN A 486 -22.00 3.86 -31.21
C GLN A 486 -20.55 3.86 -31.71
N TYR A 487 -19.65 4.47 -30.94
CA TYR A 487 -18.21 4.51 -31.25
C TYR A 487 -17.47 3.22 -30.89
N LYS A 488 -18.18 2.22 -30.34
CA LYS A 488 -17.63 0.97 -29.79
C LYS A 488 -16.49 1.20 -28.78
N VAL A 489 -16.52 2.29 -28.02
CA VAL A 489 -15.51 2.63 -26.99
C VAL A 489 -15.93 2.12 -25.62
N ASN A 490 -14.99 1.85 -24.72
CA ASN A 490 -15.34 1.39 -23.37
C ASN A 490 -15.92 2.54 -22.52
N LEU A 491 -17.13 2.37 -21.97
CA LEU A 491 -17.83 3.36 -21.16
C LEU A 491 -17.00 3.90 -19.97
N SER A 492 -16.25 3.06 -19.25
CA SER A 492 -15.43 3.56 -18.14
C SER A 492 -14.25 4.39 -18.63
N THR A 493 -13.76 4.12 -19.84
CA THR A 493 -12.73 4.93 -20.50
C THR A 493 -13.31 6.24 -21.02
N LEU A 494 -14.56 6.24 -21.52
CA LEU A 494 -15.26 7.46 -21.93
C LEU A 494 -15.55 8.37 -20.73
N ASN A 495 -16.03 7.81 -19.61
CA ASN A 495 -16.24 8.53 -18.35
C ASN A 495 -14.95 9.09 -17.73
N ASN A 496 -13.77 8.59 -18.11
CA ASN A 496 -12.50 9.19 -17.68
C ASN A 496 -12.17 10.49 -18.43
N TYR A 497 -12.75 10.70 -19.62
CA TYR A 497 -12.52 11.87 -20.48
C TYR A 497 -13.72 12.83 -20.53
N LEU A 498 -14.94 12.36 -20.32
CA LEU A 498 -16.18 13.14 -20.35
C LEU A 498 -17.00 12.99 -19.06
N ASN A 499 -17.56 14.10 -18.58
CA ASN A 499 -18.65 14.12 -17.61
C ASN A 499 -19.99 13.71 -18.28
N LYS A 500 -21.02 13.43 -17.47
CA LYS A 500 -22.33 12.93 -17.94
C LYS A 500 -22.97 13.78 -19.05
N ASN A 501 -22.76 15.11 -19.02
CA ASN A 501 -23.27 16.10 -19.98
C ASN A 501 -22.34 16.37 -21.18
N GLY A 502 -21.28 15.57 -21.38
CA GLY A 502 -20.35 15.75 -22.48
C GLY A 502 -19.23 16.78 -22.26
N THR A 503 -19.21 17.48 -21.12
CA THR A 503 -18.07 18.37 -20.81
C THR A 503 -16.80 17.56 -20.53
N LEU A 504 -15.65 18.04 -21.01
CA LEU A 504 -14.36 17.39 -20.77
C LEU A 504 -14.00 17.38 -19.29
N THR A 505 -13.63 16.20 -18.77
CA THR A 505 -12.89 16.11 -17.51
C THR A 505 -11.49 16.71 -17.67
N VAL A 506 -10.77 16.93 -16.57
CA VAL A 506 -9.33 17.27 -16.61
C VAL A 506 -8.51 16.22 -17.37
N GLY A 507 -8.94 14.96 -17.35
CA GLY A 507 -8.35 13.89 -18.15
C GLY A 507 -8.63 14.04 -19.64
N GLY A 508 -9.85 14.45 -20.03
CA GLY A 508 -10.24 14.73 -21.41
C GLY A 508 -9.48 15.91 -22.00
N LYS A 509 -9.46 17.04 -21.27
CA LYS A 509 -8.64 18.22 -21.60
C LYS A 509 -7.18 17.83 -21.85
N SER A 510 -6.58 17.10 -20.90
CA SER A 510 -5.21 16.59 -21.02
C SER A 510 -4.97 15.58 -22.15
N PHE A 511 -6.03 14.99 -22.71
CA PHE A 511 -5.94 14.05 -23.83
C PHE A 511 -6.03 14.75 -25.19
N LEU A 512 -6.76 15.88 -25.27
CA LEU A 512 -6.77 16.75 -26.46
C LEU A 512 -5.56 17.68 -26.57
N GLY A 513 -4.86 17.95 -25.46
CA GLY A 513 -3.57 18.66 -25.46
C GLY A 513 -3.43 19.72 -24.37
N ASP A 514 -4.53 20.10 -23.70
CA ASP A 514 -4.55 21.05 -22.61
C ASP A 514 -3.76 20.50 -21.42
N LYS A 515 -2.53 20.99 -21.23
CA LYS A 515 -1.68 20.57 -20.12
C LYS A 515 -2.39 20.93 -18.80
N PRO A 516 -2.79 19.97 -17.96
CA PRO A 516 -3.52 20.26 -16.74
C PRO A 516 -2.63 21.12 -15.84
N ASN A 517 -3.26 22.06 -15.13
CA ASN A 517 -2.55 23.02 -14.33
C ASN A 517 -1.68 22.31 -13.30
N LYS A 518 -0.40 22.69 -13.26
CA LYS A 518 0.50 22.26 -12.19
C LYS A 518 -0.01 22.88 -10.91
N LEU A 519 -0.38 22.06 -9.92
CA LEU A 519 -0.60 22.55 -8.57
C LEU A 519 0.68 23.25 -8.09
N THR A 520 0.60 24.55 -7.80
CA THR A 520 1.68 25.31 -7.18
C THR A 520 1.45 25.45 -5.67
N PRO A 521 2.46 25.81 -4.86
CA PRO A 521 2.25 26.04 -3.43
C PRO A 521 1.24 27.16 -3.15
N GLU A 522 1.16 28.16 -4.02
CA GLU A 522 0.23 29.30 -3.92
C GLU A 522 -1.20 28.84 -4.21
N LEU A 523 -1.40 28.04 -5.27
CA LEU A 523 -2.69 27.45 -5.59
C LEU A 523 -3.15 26.46 -4.51
N LEU A 524 -2.24 25.67 -3.93
CA LEU A 524 -2.58 24.78 -2.81
C LEU A 524 -2.93 25.58 -1.55
N LYS A 525 -2.25 26.70 -1.25
CA LYS A 525 -2.65 27.63 -0.18
C LYS A 525 -4.04 28.20 -0.42
N ALA A 526 -4.33 28.67 -1.64
CA ALA A 526 -5.63 29.20 -2.01
C ALA A 526 -6.76 28.17 -1.81
N ILE A 527 -6.56 26.93 -2.25
CA ILE A 527 -7.53 25.84 -2.05
C ILE A 527 -7.73 25.54 -0.56
N VAL A 528 -6.67 25.52 0.26
CA VAL A 528 -6.80 25.31 1.72
C VAL A 528 -7.55 26.46 2.40
N SER A 529 -7.34 27.71 1.96
CA SER A 529 -8.03 28.88 2.51
C SER A 529 -9.54 28.95 2.21
N LEU A 530 -10.07 28.05 1.37
CA LEU A 530 -11.52 27.89 1.17
C LEU A 530 -12.22 27.23 2.37
N GLY A 531 -11.47 26.55 3.26
CA GLY A 531 -12.05 25.77 4.36
C GLY A 531 -12.90 24.58 3.90
N GLU A 532 -13.49 23.83 4.84
CA GLU A 532 -14.34 22.69 4.49
C GLU A 532 -15.60 23.12 3.74
N GLU A 533 -16.22 24.24 4.14
CA GLU A 533 -17.42 24.81 3.50
C GLU A 533 -17.19 25.27 2.06
N GLY A 534 -16.14 26.05 1.79
CA GLY A 534 -15.83 26.51 0.43
C GLY A 534 -15.46 25.35 -0.51
N ILE A 535 -14.87 24.29 0.05
CA ILE A 535 -14.57 23.06 -0.69
C ILE A 535 -15.84 22.24 -0.93
N ALA A 536 -16.76 22.14 0.03
CA ALA A 536 -18.07 21.52 -0.17
C ALA A 536 -18.90 22.27 -1.23
N LYS A 537 -18.94 23.61 -1.15
CA LYS A 537 -19.58 24.51 -2.14
C LYS A 537 -18.97 24.37 -3.53
N ALA A 538 -17.67 24.09 -3.62
CA ALA A 538 -16.97 23.76 -4.87
C ALA A 538 -17.12 22.29 -5.31
N GLY A 539 -18.11 21.53 -4.81
CA GLY A 539 -18.32 20.12 -5.21
C GLY A 539 -17.22 19.16 -4.72
N GLY A 540 -16.60 19.48 -3.58
CA GLY A 540 -15.48 18.75 -3.01
C GLY A 540 -14.21 18.81 -3.88
N LEU A 541 -13.26 17.90 -3.61
CA LEU A 541 -12.03 17.79 -4.41
C LEU A 541 -12.29 17.56 -5.92
N LYS A 542 -13.47 17.07 -6.33
CA LYS A 542 -13.81 16.92 -7.76
C LYS A 542 -14.07 18.26 -8.42
N GLY A 543 -14.99 19.08 -7.91
CA GLY A 543 -15.27 20.36 -8.54
C GLY A 543 -14.10 21.33 -8.42
N LEU A 544 -13.30 21.28 -7.36
CA LEU A 544 -11.99 21.96 -7.30
C LEU A 544 -11.02 21.51 -8.41
N SER A 545 -10.96 20.20 -8.68
CA SER A 545 -10.14 19.64 -9.77
C SER A 545 -10.56 20.23 -11.11
N GLU A 546 -11.87 20.39 -11.33
CA GLU A 546 -12.44 20.93 -12.56
C GLU A 546 -12.26 22.46 -12.66
N GLN A 547 -12.59 23.19 -11.60
CA GLN A 547 -12.46 24.66 -11.45
C GLN A 547 -11.02 25.12 -11.71
N TYR A 548 -10.04 24.54 -11.02
CA TYR A 548 -8.63 24.91 -11.18
C TYR A 548 -7.92 24.12 -12.29
N SER A 549 -8.62 23.18 -12.96
CA SER A 549 -8.08 22.28 -13.98
C SER A 549 -6.79 21.52 -13.55
N VAL A 550 -6.71 21.20 -12.25
CA VAL A 550 -5.66 20.36 -11.62
C VAL A 550 -6.18 18.93 -11.54
N SER A 551 -5.35 17.91 -11.79
CA SER A 551 -5.78 16.51 -11.68
C SER A 551 -6.29 16.14 -10.27
N LEU A 552 -7.44 15.47 -10.19
CA LEU A 552 -8.04 15.01 -8.93
C LEU A 552 -7.11 14.12 -8.10
N GLU A 553 -6.33 13.23 -8.73
CA GLU A 553 -5.33 12.41 -8.03
C GLU A 553 -4.12 13.23 -7.55
N THR A 554 -3.85 14.37 -8.20
CA THR A 554 -2.89 15.33 -7.67
C THR A 554 -3.46 15.97 -6.40
N LEU A 555 -4.69 16.51 -6.44
CA LEU A 555 -5.34 17.11 -5.27
C LEU A 555 -5.44 16.12 -4.10
N LYS A 556 -5.99 14.91 -4.30
CA LYS A 556 -6.05 13.83 -3.28
C LYS A 556 -4.69 13.48 -2.66
N SER A 557 -3.59 13.67 -3.41
CA SER A 557 -2.26 13.40 -2.87
C SER A 557 -1.78 14.49 -1.90
N TYR A 558 -2.32 15.71 -1.99
CA TYR A 558 -1.96 16.85 -1.13
C TYR A 558 -3.08 17.25 -0.14
N LEU A 559 -4.33 16.84 -0.36
CA LEU A 559 -5.52 17.20 0.42
C LEU A 559 -6.34 15.95 0.80
N ASN A 560 -6.81 15.91 2.04
CA ASN A 560 -7.82 14.95 2.51
C ASN A 560 -9.21 15.30 1.95
N LYS A 561 -10.22 14.44 2.18
CA LYS A 561 -11.60 14.66 1.70
C LYS A 561 -12.18 16.03 2.13
N ASN A 562 -11.90 16.45 3.37
CA ASN A 562 -12.33 17.73 3.94
C ASN A 562 -11.41 18.92 3.63
N GLY A 563 -10.47 18.77 2.69
CA GLY A 563 -9.53 19.84 2.34
C GLY A 563 -8.38 20.08 3.32
N SER A 564 -8.35 19.39 4.47
CA SER A 564 -7.17 19.44 5.34
C SER A 564 -5.94 18.87 4.61
N LEU A 565 -4.77 19.51 4.78
CA LEU A 565 -3.55 19.10 4.08
C LEU A 565 -3.05 17.72 4.54
N THR A 566 -2.75 16.85 3.59
CA THR A 566 -2.02 15.61 3.88
C THR A 566 -0.59 15.92 4.34
N VAL A 567 0.11 14.92 4.88
CA VAL A 567 1.56 14.98 5.17
C VAL A 567 2.39 15.32 3.92
N ARG A 568 1.87 15.04 2.71
CA ARG A 568 2.48 15.47 1.44
C ARG A 568 2.05 16.90 1.06
N GLY A 569 0.82 17.30 1.38
CA GLY A 569 0.27 18.66 1.25
C GLY A 569 1.09 19.70 1.98
N LYS A 570 1.17 19.57 3.31
CA LYS A 570 1.98 20.44 4.17
C LYS A 570 3.43 20.53 3.67
N SER A 571 4.01 19.37 3.30
CA SER A 571 5.34 19.28 2.67
C SER A 571 5.51 19.98 1.32
N PHE A 572 4.43 20.29 0.61
CA PHE A 572 4.48 21.03 -0.66
C PHE A 572 4.43 22.55 -0.43
N LEU A 573 3.89 23.01 0.71
CA LEU A 573 3.79 24.43 1.05
C LEU A 573 5.07 25.05 1.63
N GLY A 574 6.17 24.28 1.66
CA GLY A 574 7.45 24.72 2.24
C GLY A 574 7.52 24.58 3.76
N ASP A 575 6.50 24.01 4.40
CA ASP A 575 6.50 23.67 5.82
C ASP A 575 7.68 22.73 6.12
N LYS A 576 8.50 23.07 7.12
CA LYS A 576 9.88 22.52 7.22
C LYS A 576 9.95 21.14 7.89
N SER A 577 8.86 20.63 8.47
CA SER A 577 8.79 19.47 9.37
C SER A 577 9.11 18.09 8.77
N TYR A 578 9.61 18.00 7.54
CA TYR A 578 9.83 16.72 6.84
C TYR A 578 11.21 16.10 7.05
N LYS A 579 12.12 16.87 7.65
CA LYS A 579 13.33 16.33 8.25
C LYS A 579 12.99 15.97 9.69
N ILE A 580 13.12 14.68 10.02
CA ILE A 580 13.45 14.31 11.40
C ILE A 580 14.76 15.02 11.71
N THR A 581 14.74 15.86 12.74
CA THR A 581 15.93 16.47 13.36
C THR A 581 16.39 15.59 14.53
N PRO A 582 17.55 15.84 15.15
CA PRO A 582 17.93 15.13 16.37
C PRO A 582 16.85 15.27 17.45
N GLU A 583 16.32 16.48 17.65
CA GLU A 583 15.36 16.81 18.71
C GLU A 583 14.05 16.04 18.53
N ILE A 584 13.48 16.06 17.32
CA ILE A 584 12.26 15.30 16.99
C ILE A 584 12.48 13.79 17.19
N LEU A 585 13.66 13.26 16.90
CA LEU A 585 13.91 11.83 17.13
C LEU A 585 14.10 11.50 18.62
N THR A 586 14.74 12.38 19.39
CA THR A 586 14.84 12.25 20.85
C THR A 586 13.45 12.27 21.50
N GLU A 587 12.58 13.19 21.08
CA GLU A 587 11.20 13.29 21.58
C GLU A 587 10.39 12.02 21.26
N ILE A 588 10.45 11.55 20.00
CA ILE A 588 9.84 10.29 19.59
C ILE A 588 10.40 9.08 20.37
N MET A 589 11.69 9.06 20.69
CA MET A 589 12.29 8.00 21.52
C MET A 589 11.84 8.08 22.98
N SER A 590 11.63 9.29 23.51
CA SER A 590 11.15 9.50 24.89
C SER A 590 9.72 9.00 25.14
N LEU A 591 8.91 8.85 24.07
CA LEU A 591 7.61 8.18 24.13
C LEU A 591 7.67 6.70 24.55
N GLY A 592 8.84 6.05 24.41
CA GLY A 592 8.99 4.61 24.69
C GLY A 592 8.13 3.71 23.80
N GLU A 593 8.01 2.42 24.14
CA GLU A 593 7.11 1.53 23.40
C GLU A 593 5.64 1.92 23.61
N GLU A 594 5.25 2.30 24.83
CA GLU A 594 3.88 2.67 25.18
C GLU A 594 3.36 3.93 24.49
N GLY A 595 4.09 5.05 24.53
CA GLY A 595 3.64 6.28 23.88
C GLY A 595 3.53 6.11 22.36
N ILE A 596 4.46 5.34 21.76
CA ILE A 596 4.35 4.94 20.35
C ILE A 596 3.14 4.00 20.14
N ALA A 597 2.72 3.19 21.12
CA ALA A 597 1.50 2.38 21.02
C ALA A 597 0.24 3.26 21.09
N LYS A 598 0.15 4.10 22.12
CA LYS A 598 -0.94 5.06 22.40
C LYS A 598 -1.17 6.02 21.23
N ALA A 599 -0.12 6.44 20.54
CA ALA A 599 -0.22 7.25 19.32
C ALA A 599 -0.85 6.52 18.11
N GLY A 600 -0.91 5.18 18.08
CA GLY A 600 -1.30 4.39 16.90
C GLY A 600 -0.11 3.82 16.11
N GLY A 601 0.98 3.47 16.80
CA GLY A 601 2.21 2.97 16.22
C GLY A 601 2.99 4.03 15.43
N LEU A 602 4.00 3.58 14.66
CA LEU A 602 4.80 4.48 13.81
C LEU A 602 3.96 5.31 12.82
N LYS A 603 2.76 4.85 12.42
CA LYS A 603 1.84 5.65 11.59
C LYS A 603 1.39 6.89 12.37
N GLY A 604 0.78 6.69 13.53
CA GLY A 604 0.29 7.77 14.38
C GLY A 604 1.39 8.72 14.84
N VAL A 605 2.56 8.20 15.25
CA VAL A 605 3.75 9.02 15.54
C VAL A 605 4.15 9.87 14.31
N SER A 606 4.13 9.30 13.10
CA SER A 606 4.45 10.08 11.90
C SER A 606 3.39 11.17 11.60
N GLU A 607 2.14 10.97 12.01
CA GLU A 607 1.05 11.94 11.87
C GLU A 607 1.14 13.05 12.95
N GLN A 608 1.39 12.68 14.21
CA GLN A 608 1.65 13.57 15.36
C GLN A 608 2.80 14.54 15.09
N TYR A 609 3.97 14.02 14.70
CA TYR A 609 5.16 14.84 14.42
C TYR A 609 5.18 15.42 13.00
N ASN A 610 4.11 15.24 12.21
CA ASN A 610 4.01 15.70 10.82
C ASN A 610 5.19 15.25 9.91
N VAL A 611 5.69 14.04 10.15
CA VAL A 611 6.79 13.41 9.41
C VAL A 611 6.21 12.39 8.42
N ARG A 612 6.81 12.21 7.24
CA ARG A 612 6.40 11.10 6.35
C ARG A 612 6.74 9.76 7.01
N LEU A 613 5.78 8.83 7.15
CA LEU A 613 6.01 7.47 7.66
C LEU A 613 7.19 6.75 6.99
N GLY A 614 7.36 6.94 5.69
CA GLY A 614 8.49 6.40 4.92
C GLY A 614 9.84 7.05 5.28
N THR A 615 9.85 8.30 5.76
CA THR A 615 11.02 8.94 6.36
C THR A 615 11.28 8.34 7.75
N LEU A 616 10.28 8.29 8.63
CA LEU A 616 10.40 7.76 10.00
C LEU A 616 10.91 6.31 10.03
N LYS A 617 10.43 5.45 9.13
CA LYS A 617 10.92 4.07 8.95
C LYS A 617 12.37 3.94 8.47
N ASN A 618 13.07 5.04 8.15
CA ASN A 618 14.52 5.01 7.96
C ASN A 618 15.28 5.23 9.27
N TYR A 619 14.68 5.85 10.29
CA TYR A 619 15.32 6.21 11.56
C TYR A 619 14.89 5.28 12.71
N LEU A 620 13.67 4.74 12.65
CA LEU A 620 13.14 3.69 13.55
C LEU A 620 12.77 2.43 12.77
N ASN A 621 12.97 1.26 13.37
CA ASN A 621 12.57 -0.03 12.81
C ASN A 621 11.18 -0.48 13.33
N GLN A 622 10.69 -1.66 12.89
CA GLN A 622 9.37 -2.17 13.31
C GLN A 622 9.26 -2.54 14.80
N LYS A 623 10.38 -2.81 15.48
CA LYS A 623 10.47 -2.97 16.94
C LYS A 623 10.61 -1.62 17.66
N ARG A 624 10.37 -0.50 16.97
CA ARG A 624 10.42 0.89 17.50
C ARG A 624 11.79 1.37 17.97
N THR A 625 12.82 0.53 17.97
CA THR A 625 14.20 0.96 18.25
C THR A 625 14.83 1.70 17.06
N LEU A 626 15.89 2.45 17.34
CA LEU A 626 16.66 3.17 16.33
C LEU A 626 17.20 2.23 15.24
N THR A 627 17.44 2.78 14.06
CA THR A 627 18.33 2.20 13.06
C THR A 627 19.70 2.86 13.15
N VAL A 628 20.68 2.31 12.44
CA VAL A 628 21.99 2.95 12.13
C VAL A 628 21.87 4.39 11.58
N ARG A 629 20.70 4.81 11.06
CA ARG A 629 20.45 6.21 10.65
C ARG A 629 19.77 7.04 11.76
N GLY A 630 18.99 6.40 12.63
CA GLY A 630 18.50 6.99 13.88
C GLY A 630 19.64 7.34 14.82
N GLU A 631 20.50 6.37 15.11
CA GLU A 631 21.73 6.57 15.89
C GLU A 631 22.60 7.68 15.26
N ALA A 632 22.79 7.66 13.95
CA ALA A 632 23.58 8.66 13.23
C ALA A 632 23.04 10.11 13.25
N ILE A 633 21.76 10.33 13.56
CA ILE A 633 21.24 11.70 13.75
C ILE A 633 21.28 12.11 15.23
N LEU A 634 21.25 11.16 16.15
CA LEU A 634 21.49 11.35 17.59
C LEU A 634 22.99 11.31 17.95
N GLY A 635 23.88 11.70 17.03
CA GLY A 635 25.32 11.79 17.25
C GLY A 635 26.11 10.46 17.19
N GLY A 636 25.43 9.31 17.21
CA GLY A 636 26.02 7.97 17.12
C GLY A 636 26.65 7.70 15.74
N LYS A 637 27.92 8.06 15.59
CA LYS A 637 28.70 7.88 14.34
C LYS A 637 28.71 6.39 13.94
N PRO A 638 28.09 6.00 12.80
CA PRO A 638 28.09 4.60 12.37
C PRO A 638 29.51 4.08 12.15
N ASN A 639 29.73 2.84 12.53
CA ASN A 639 31.03 2.19 12.42
C ASN A 639 31.52 2.23 10.96
N LYS A 640 32.75 2.71 10.77
CA LYS A 640 33.46 2.58 9.50
C LYS A 640 33.68 1.10 9.25
N LEU A 641 33.29 0.61 8.07
CA LEU A 641 33.60 -0.76 7.66
C LEU A 641 35.10 -0.86 7.36
N THR A 642 35.89 -1.27 8.35
CA THR A 642 37.33 -1.51 8.21
C THR A 642 37.58 -2.86 7.52
N PRO A 643 38.81 -3.11 7.01
CA PRO A 643 39.17 -4.43 6.48
C PRO A 643 39.01 -5.55 7.52
N GLU A 644 39.28 -5.26 8.80
CA GLU A 644 39.22 -6.22 9.91
C GLU A 644 37.75 -6.60 10.18
N LEU A 645 36.88 -5.60 10.35
CA LEU A 645 35.45 -5.82 10.54
C LEU A 645 34.82 -6.56 9.34
N LEU A 646 35.26 -6.26 8.11
CA LEU A 646 34.80 -6.99 6.94
C LEU A 646 35.35 -8.44 6.88
N LYS A 647 36.58 -8.71 7.34
CA LYS A 647 37.08 -10.09 7.53
C LYS A 647 36.20 -10.85 8.53
N THR A 648 35.93 -10.25 9.70
CA THR A 648 35.05 -10.84 10.73
C THR A 648 33.67 -11.19 10.17
N ILE A 649 33.06 -10.28 9.41
CA ILE A 649 31.75 -10.52 8.79
C ILE A 649 31.82 -11.64 7.73
N VAL A 650 32.88 -11.70 6.91
CA VAL A 650 33.06 -12.79 5.92
C VAL A 650 33.26 -14.15 6.59
N SER A 651 33.98 -14.21 7.72
CA SER A 651 34.19 -15.47 8.46
C SER A 651 32.93 -16.06 9.11
N LEU A 652 31.81 -15.32 9.14
CA LEU A 652 30.50 -15.86 9.56
C LEU A 652 29.90 -16.85 8.55
N GLY A 653 30.38 -16.87 7.30
CA GLY A 653 29.84 -17.73 6.23
C GLY A 653 28.39 -17.40 5.84
N GLU A 654 27.79 -18.19 4.96
CA GLU A 654 26.39 -17.96 4.56
C GLU A 654 25.42 -18.22 5.74
N ASP A 655 25.72 -19.19 6.60
CA ASP A 655 24.89 -19.58 7.75
C ASP A 655 24.93 -18.59 8.92
N GLY A 656 26.09 -18.08 9.32
CA GLY A 656 26.18 -17.07 10.38
C GLY A 656 25.51 -15.75 9.95
N ILE A 657 25.60 -15.44 8.65
CA ILE A 657 24.91 -14.29 8.05
C ILE A 657 23.40 -14.54 7.95
N ALA A 658 22.95 -15.77 7.67
CA ALA A 658 21.53 -16.13 7.75
C ALA A 658 21.00 -16.01 9.20
N LYS A 659 21.72 -16.58 10.19
CA LYS A 659 21.40 -16.49 11.63
C LYS A 659 21.28 -15.05 12.14
N ALA A 660 22.11 -14.13 11.65
CA ALA A 660 22.02 -12.72 11.99
C ALA A 660 20.74 -12.03 11.44
N GLY A 661 20.08 -12.59 10.42
CA GLY A 661 19.00 -11.91 9.67
C GLY A 661 19.48 -11.30 8.35
N GLY A 662 20.50 -11.89 7.74
CA GLY A 662 21.14 -11.43 6.49
C GLY A 662 21.94 -10.13 6.67
N LEU A 663 22.30 -9.49 5.54
CA LEU A 663 23.03 -8.21 5.55
C LEU A 663 22.31 -7.10 6.35
N LYS A 664 20.98 -7.17 6.54
CA LYS A 664 20.24 -6.23 7.39
C LYS A 664 20.58 -6.46 8.86
N GLY A 665 20.51 -7.70 9.33
CA GLY A 665 20.89 -8.05 10.69
C GLY A 665 22.33 -7.69 11.03
N LEU A 666 23.28 -7.99 10.14
CA LEU A 666 24.68 -7.55 10.29
C LEU A 666 24.85 -6.03 10.33
N SER A 667 24.04 -5.30 9.56
CA SER A 667 24.05 -3.83 9.55
C SER A 667 23.68 -3.27 10.92
N GLU A 668 22.71 -3.91 11.57
CA GLU A 668 22.22 -3.56 12.90
C GLU A 668 23.22 -4.04 13.99
N GLN A 669 23.64 -5.30 13.95
CA GLN A 669 24.60 -5.93 14.89
C GLN A 669 25.95 -5.20 14.99
N TYR A 670 26.52 -4.78 13.86
CA TYR A 670 27.85 -4.13 13.82
C TYR A 670 27.78 -2.60 13.70
N ASN A 671 26.58 -1.99 13.74
CA ASN A 671 26.33 -0.58 13.48
C ASN A 671 27.01 -0.04 12.18
N VAL A 672 26.98 -0.84 11.11
CA VAL A 672 27.51 -0.45 9.80
C VAL A 672 26.33 -0.18 8.88
N ARG A 673 26.30 0.98 8.19
CA ARG A 673 25.21 1.32 7.25
C ARG A 673 24.99 0.20 6.22
N LEU A 674 23.75 -0.28 6.07
CA LEU A 674 23.39 -1.36 5.14
C LEU A 674 23.81 -1.08 3.68
N GLY A 675 23.78 0.19 3.26
CA GLY A 675 24.29 0.60 1.95
C GLY A 675 25.80 0.43 1.81
N THR A 676 26.56 0.62 2.89
CA THR A 676 27.99 0.27 2.95
C THR A 676 28.16 -1.24 2.84
N LEU A 677 27.54 -2.06 3.70
CA LEU A 677 27.69 -3.52 3.62
C LEU A 677 27.36 -4.06 2.22
N LYS A 678 26.25 -3.62 1.60
CA LYS A 678 25.87 -4.01 0.23
C LYS A 678 26.86 -3.60 -0.88
N ASN A 679 27.73 -2.61 -0.63
CA ASN A 679 28.78 -2.26 -1.57
C ASN A 679 29.97 -3.24 -1.51
N TYR A 680 30.20 -3.90 -0.37
CA TYR A 680 31.34 -4.79 -0.13
C TYR A 680 30.96 -6.28 -0.06
N LEU A 681 29.69 -6.60 0.20
CA LEU A 681 29.13 -7.96 0.31
C LEU A 681 27.86 -8.09 -0.54
N ASN A 682 27.65 -9.26 -1.15
CA ASN A 682 26.41 -9.60 -1.83
C ASN A 682 25.41 -10.31 -0.89
N LYS A 683 24.21 -10.66 -1.38
CA LYS A 683 23.13 -11.26 -0.56
C LYS A 683 23.51 -12.55 0.17
N LYS A 684 24.46 -13.35 -0.36
CA LYS A 684 24.98 -14.58 0.26
C LYS A 684 26.14 -14.34 1.24
N GLY A 685 26.47 -13.07 1.53
CA GLY A 685 27.61 -12.74 2.39
C GLY A 685 28.99 -12.90 1.75
N THR A 686 29.08 -13.34 0.50
CA THR A 686 30.35 -13.36 -0.23
C THR A 686 30.69 -11.97 -0.77
N LEU A 687 32.00 -11.68 -0.87
CA LEU A 687 32.51 -10.36 -1.23
C LEU A 687 32.05 -9.91 -2.64
N THR A 688 31.85 -8.61 -2.80
CA THR A 688 31.84 -7.96 -4.13
C THR A 688 33.27 -7.68 -4.57
N VAL A 689 33.48 -7.25 -5.82
CA VAL A 689 34.80 -6.77 -6.30
C VAL A 689 35.36 -5.63 -5.42
N ARG A 690 34.49 -4.82 -4.78
CA ARG A 690 34.91 -3.77 -3.84
C ARG A 690 35.27 -4.35 -2.46
N GLY A 691 34.63 -5.44 -2.05
CA GLY A 691 35.00 -6.28 -0.91
C GLY A 691 36.37 -6.93 -1.11
N GLU A 692 36.58 -7.61 -2.24
CA GLU A 692 37.85 -8.21 -2.62
C GLU A 692 38.97 -7.14 -2.64
N ALA A 693 38.69 -5.93 -3.12
CA ALA A 693 39.64 -4.81 -3.17
C ALA A 693 39.96 -4.10 -1.84
N ILE A 694 39.16 -4.27 -0.77
CA ILE A 694 39.50 -3.74 0.57
C ILE A 694 40.17 -4.80 1.44
N LEU A 695 39.96 -6.10 1.17
CA LEU A 695 40.63 -7.19 1.90
C LEU A 695 41.93 -7.66 1.26
N GLY A 696 42.02 -7.65 -0.07
CA GLY A 696 43.17 -8.14 -0.85
C GLY A 696 44.20 -7.08 -1.23
N GLY A 697 44.06 -5.85 -0.70
CA GLY A 697 44.85 -4.68 -1.11
C GLY A 697 44.32 -4.00 -2.39
N LYS A 698 44.96 -2.89 -2.78
CA LYS A 698 44.63 -2.19 -4.03
C LYS A 698 44.73 -3.20 -5.19
N PRO A 699 43.69 -3.38 -6.03
CA PRO A 699 43.77 -4.26 -7.18
C PRO A 699 44.95 -3.88 -8.06
N ASN A 700 45.63 -4.88 -8.60
CA ASN A 700 46.73 -4.67 -9.53
C ASN A 700 46.25 -3.79 -10.70
N LYS A 701 47.10 -2.87 -11.15
CA LYS A 701 46.89 -2.26 -12.47
C LYS A 701 47.06 -3.37 -13.50
N VAL A 702 46.18 -3.38 -14.50
CA VAL A 702 46.41 -4.18 -15.71
C VAL A 702 47.69 -3.65 -16.37
N SER A 703 48.65 -4.53 -16.65
CA SER A 703 49.95 -4.18 -17.24
C SER A 703 50.08 -4.77 -18.66
N PRO A 704 51.01 -4.27 -19.50
CA PRO A 704 51.19 -4.77 -20.85
C PRO A 704 51.54 -6.27 -20.91
N GLU A 705 52.37 -6.71 -19.97
CA GLU A 705 52.85 -8.09 -19.85
C GLU A 705 51.67 -9.01 -19.51
N MET A 706 50.85 -8.63 -18.53
CA MET A 706 49.65 -9.36 -18.12
C MET A 706 48.61 -9.48 -19.26
N LEU A 707 48.43 -8.43 -20.07
CA LEU A 707 47.54 -8.53 -21.23
C LEU A 707 48.09 -9.50 -22.28
N THR A 708 49.39 -9.45 -22.53
CA THR A 708 50.10 -10.33 -23.48
C THR A 708 50.05 -11.80 -23.02
N GLU A 709 50.21 -12.05 -21.71
CA GLU A 709 50.04 -13.36 -21.09
C GLU A 709 48.60 -13.87 -21.24
N ILE A 710 47.59 -13.06 -20.93
CA ILE A 710 46.18 -13.44 -21.07
C ILE A 710 45.80 -13.72 -22.54
N MET A 711 46.41 -13.02 -23.50
CA MET A 711 46.25 -13.33 -24.92
C MET A 711 46.82 -14.70 -25.31
N SER A 712 48.02 -15.04 -24.80
CA SER A 712 48.70 -16.31 -25.16
C SER A 712 48.02 -17.54 -24.55
N LEU A 713 47.21 -17.37 -23.50
CA LEU A 713 46.32 -18.43 -22.98
C LEU A 713 45.32 -18.94 -24.03
N GLY A 714 44.79 -18.05 -24.88
CA GLY A 714 43.73 -18.40 -25.83
C GLY A 714 42.38 -18.78 -25.18
N ALA A 715 41.32 -18.85 -25.99
CA ALA A 715 39.95 -18.96 -25.50
C ALA A 715 39.69 -20.19 -24.61
N GLU A 716 40.36 -21.31 -24.87
CA GLU A 716 40.19 -22.56 -24.10
C GLU A 716 40.79 -22.47 -22.70
N ARG A 717 42.04 -22.01 -22.55
CA ARG A 717 42.66 -21.87 -21.22
C ARG A 717 41.99 -20.75 -20.41
N ILE A 718 41.51 -19.70 -21.08
CA ILE A 718 40.67 -18.66 -20.46
C ILE A 718 39.37 -19.29 -19.93
N ALA A 719 38.70 -20.16 -20.69
CA ALA A 719 37.53 -20.88 -20.21
C ALA A 719 37.87 -21.80 -19.03
N LYS A 720 38.97 -22.57 -19.11
CA LYS A 720 39.48 -23.45 -18.04
C LYS A 720 39.79 -22.71 -16.74
N ALA A 721 40.25 -21.45 -16.82
CA ALA A 721 40.46 -20.60 -15.64
C ALA A 721 39.15 -20.09 -14.99
N GLY A 722 37.99 -20.26 -15.63
CA GLY A 722 36.71 -19.66 -15.20
C GLY A 722 36.37 -18.34 -15.93
N GLY A 723 36.88 -18.17 -17.15
CA GLY A 723 36.74 -16.96 -17.96
C GLY A 723 37.53 -15.78 -17.42
N LEU A 724 37.26 -14.57 -17.94
CA LEU A 724 37.87 -13.33 -17.43
C LEU A 724 37.61 -13.09 -15.92
N LYS A 725 36.53 -13.67 -15.36
CA LYS A 725 36.27 -13.64 -13.91
C LYS A 725 37.30 -14.46 -13.11
N GLY A 726 37.74 -15.59 -13.66
CA GLY A 726 38.82 -16.39 -13.11
C GLY A 726 40.15 -15.66 -13.17
N LEU A 727 40.53 -15.17 -14.35
CA LEU A 727 41.77 -14.43 -14.56
C LEU A 727 41.84 -13.14 -13.73
N SER A 728 40.71 -12.42 -13.58
CA SER A 728 40.58 -11.28 -12.67
C SER A 728 40.97 -11.62 -11.23
N LYS A 729 40.65 -12.84 -10.75
CA LYS A 729 41.10 -13.33 -9.44
C LYS A 729 42.57 -13.73 -9.45
N GLN A 730 43.02 -14.46 -10.46
CA GLN A 730 44.41 -14.94 -10.61
C GLN A 730 45.41 -13.77 -10.58
N TYR A 731 45.22 -12.76 -11.43
CA TYR A 731 46.11 -11.59 -11.50
C TYR A 731 45.75 -10.47 -10.50
N LYS A 732 44.73 -10.69 -9.64
CA LYS A 732 44.21 -9.71 -8.66
C LYS A 732 43.82 -8.35 -9.27
N VAL A 733 43.32 -8.36 -10.50
CA VAL A 733 42.86 -7.16 -11.23
C VAL A 733 41.35 -7.00 -11.17
N ASN A 734 40.86 -5.77 -11.22
CA ASN A 734 39.42 -5.50 -11.26
C ASN A 734 38.80 -6.04 -12.56
N LEU A 735 37.78 -6.91 -12.46
CA LEU A 735 37.11 -7.53 -13.61
C LEU A 735 36.55 -6.51 -14.62
N ALA A 736 36.00 -5.39 -14.17
CA ALA A 736 35.51 -4.36 -15.07
C ALA A 736 36.66 -3.68 -15.83
N THR A 737 37.81 -3.49 -15.19
CA THR A 737 39.03 -2.99 -15.84
C THR A 737 39.60 -4.02 -16.83
N LEU A 738 39.66 -5.30 -16.47
CA LEU A 738 40.10 -6.35 -17.41
C LEU A 738 39.17 -6.45 -18.63
N ASN A 739 37.86 -6.39 -18.43
CA ASN A 739 36.85 -6.32 -19.49
C ASN A 739 36.95 -5.04 -20.37
N HIS A 740 37.62 -3.97 -19.91
CA HIS A 740 37.90 -2.82 -20.78
C HIS A 740 39.00 -3.13 -21.79
N TYR A 741 39.98 -3.98 -21.45
CA TYR A 741 41.13 -4.28 -22.30
C TYR A 741 41.00 -5.60 -23.09
N ILE A 742 40.31 -6.61 -22.57
CA ILE A 742 40.16 -7.94 -23.19
C ILE A 742 38.68 -8.35 -23.26
N ASP A 743 38.26 -8.97 -24.38
CA ASP A 743 36.94 -9.54 -24.56
C ASP A 743 36.79 -10.95 -23.97
N LYS A 744 35.56 -11.44 -23.85
CA LYS A 744 35.26 -12.75 -23.23
C LYS A 744 35.96 -13.97 -23.89
N ASN A 745 36.57 -13.81 -25.06
CA ASN A 745 37.28 -14.85 -25.79
C ASN A 745 38.82 -14.69 -25.72
N GLY A 746 39.34 -13.71 -24.97
CA GLY A 746 40.78 -13.42 -24.88
C GLY A 746 41.31 -12.42 -25.89
N ARG A 747 40.46 -11.83 -26.74
CA ARG A 747 40.92 -10.88 -27.77
C ARG A 747 40.99 -9.48 -27.20
N LEU A 748 42.03 -8.72 -27.55
CA LEU A 748 42.14 -7.30 -27.20
C LEU A 748 40.93 -6.52 -27.72
N THR A 749 40.35 -5.71 -26.85
CA THR A 749 39.44 -4.63 -27.25
C THR A 749 40.23 -3.51 -27.94
N VAL A 750 39.52 -2.48 -28.42
CA VAL A 750 40.13 -1.22 -28.89
C VAL A 750 41.07 -0.60 -27.83
N MET A 751 40.65 -0.59 -26.55
CA MET A 751 41.49 -0.07 -25.46
C MET A 751 42.68 -1.00 -25.16
N GLY A 752 42.50 -2.33 -25.28
CA GLY A 752 43.59 -3.30 -25.14
C GLY A 752 44.69 -3.10 -26.17
N LYS A 753 44.32 -2.93 -27.44
CA LYS A 753 45.28 -2.65 -28.53
C LYS A 753 46.04 -1.34 -28.29
N ALA A 754 45.32 -0.26 -27.98
CA ALA A 754 45.93 1.05 -27.71
C ALA A 754 46.86 1.02 -26.48
N PHE A 755 46.50 0.30 -25.42
CA PHE A 755 47.32 0.18 -24.21
C PHE A 755 48.59 -0.66 -24.41
N LEU A 756 48.59 -1.58 -25.37
CA LEU A 756 49.76 -2.36 -25.78
C LEU A 756 50.61 -1.70 -26.87
N GLY A 757 50.33 -0.44 -27.24
CA GLY A 757 51.03 0.22 -28.36
C GLY A 757 50.75 -0.43 -29.72
N VAL A 758 49.78 -1.35 -29.82
CA VAL A 758 49.33 -1.94 -31.09
C VAL A 758 48.48 -0.89 -31.78
N GLU A 759 49.14 0.00 -32.53
CA GLU A 759 48.49 1.07 -33.26
C GLU A 759 47.38 0.51 -34.16
N SER A 760 46.14 0.92 -33.89
CA SER A 760 45.07 0.74 -34.85
C SER A 760 45.23 1.77 -35.94
N ASN A 761 45.34 1.33 -37.20
CA ASN A 761 45.44 2.21 -38.35
C ASN A 761 44.39 3.33 -38.27
N LYS A 762 44.84 4.58 -38.43
CA LYS A 762 43.92 5.71 -38.68
C LYS A 762 43.27 5.44 -40.03
N ILE A 763 41.94 5.47 -40.09
CA ILE A 763 41.21 5.30 -41.36
C ILE A 763 41.61 6.47 -42.27
N THR A 764 42.25 6.15 -43.40
CA THR A 764 42.60 7.13 -44.43
C THR A 764 41.44 7.28 -45.42
N ARG A 765 41.53 8.26 -46.35
CA ARG A 765 40.47 8.45 -47.36
C ARG A 765 40.45 7.30 -48.36
N GLU A 766 41.62 6.78 -48.66
CA GLU A 766 41.90 5.69 -49.58
C GLU A 766 41.25 4.41 -49.03
N MET A 767 41.58 4.04 -47.78
CA MET A 767 40.94 2.93 -47.06
C MET A 767 39.40 3.06 -47.04
N LEU A 768 38.87 4.24 -46.74
CA LEU A 768 37.41 4.42 -46.67
C LEU A 768 36.75 4.33 -48.06
N THR A 769 37.43 4.78 -49.11
CA THR A 769 36.96 4.70 -50.51
C THR A 769 36.97 3.26 -51.01
N GLU A 770 38.04 2.53 -50.72
CA GLU A 770 38.18 1.10 -51.00
C GLU A 770 37.08 0.27 -50.29
N ILE A 771 36.86 0.50 -49.00
CA ILE A 771 35.80 -0.22 -48.25
C ILE A 771 34.40 0.05 -48.83
N ILE A 772 34.14 1.22 -49.44
CA ILE A 772 32.87 1.50 -50.13
C ILE A 772 32.77 0.73 -51.45
N SER A 773 33.86 0.60 -52.20
CA SER A 773 33.85 -0.07 -53.51
C SER A 773 33.56 -1.57 -53.41
N LEU A 774 33.89 -2.20 -52.27
CA LEU A 774 33.49 -3.57 -51.90
C LEU A 774 31.95 -3.78 -51.93
N GLY A 775 31.18 -2.74 -51.61
CA GLY A 775 29.73 -2.77 -51.57
C GLY A 775 29.12 -3.71 -50.51
N ALA A 776 27.80 -3.65 -50.34
CA ALA A 776 27.10 -4.32 -49.25
C ALA A 776 27.26 -5.86 -49.20
N LYS A 777 27.58 -6.51 -50.33
CA LYS A 777 27.79 -7.97 -50.41
C LYS A 777 29.13 -8.37 -49.81
N GLU A 778 30.24 -7.82 -50.31
CA GLU A 778 31.58 -8.19 -49.82
C GLU A 778 31.82 -7.64 -48.41
N ILE A 779 31.27 -6.47 -48.06
CA ILE A 779 31.24 -5.98 -46.68
C ILE A 779 30.56 -7.00 -45.73
N LYS A 780 29.47 -7.66 -46.16
CA LYS A 780 28.80 -8.69 -45.36
C LYS A 780 29.63 -9.99 -45.26
N LYS A 781 30.30 -10.38 -46.35
CA LYS A 781 31.25 -11.51 -46.43
C LYS A 781 32.43 -11.31 -45.47
N ALA A 782 33.00 -10.11 -45.43
CA ALA A 782 34.01 -9.64 -44.47
C ALA A 782 33.44 -9.40 -43.05
N GLY A 783 32.44 -10.15 -42.60
CA GLY A 783 31.87 -10.05 -41.24
C GLY A 783 31.23 -8.70 -40.89
N GLY A 784 30.86 -7.89 -41.90
CA GLY A 784 30.41 -6.52 -41.73
C GLY A 784 31.53 -5.59 -41.24
N ARG A 785 31.15 -4.41 -40.72
CA ARG A 785 32.08 -3.46 -40.08
C ARG A 785 33.00 -4.07 -39.00
N LYS A 786 32.69 -5.25 -38.44
CA LYS A 786 33.62 -5.91 -37.51
C LYS A 786 34.81 -6.52 -38.26
N GLY A 787 34.59 -7.39 -39.23
CA GLY A 787 35.70 -8.06 -39.92
C GLY A 787 36.54 -7.07 -40.72
N LEU A 788 35.92 -6.09 -41.40
CA LEU A 788 36.64 -4.94 -42.00
C LEU A 788 37.57 -4.20 -41.02
N SER A 789 37.18 -4.07 -39.74
CA SER A 789 38.01 -3.46 -38.70
C SER A 789 39.15 -4.37 -38.22
N GLU A 790 39.01 -5.69 -38.38
CA GLU A 790 40.05 -6.67 -38.09
C GLU A 790 41.03 -6.78 -39.29
N GLU A 791 40.51 -6.75 -40.52
CA GLU A 791 41.18 -6.81 -41.84
C GLU A 791 42.07 -5.59 -42.11
N TYR A 792 41.48 -4.39 -42.19
CA TYR A 792 42.22 -3.12 -42.40
C TYR A 792 43.00 -2.66 -41.14
N LYS A 793 42.91 -3.43 -40.04
CA LYS A 793 43.49 -3.14 -38.71
C LYS A 793 43.05 -1.79 -38.09
N VAL A 794 41.96 -1.21 -38.59
CA VAL A 794 41.43 0.09 -38.16
C VAL A 794 40.56 0.01 -36.91
N ASN A 795 40.42 1.12 -36.17
CA ASN A 795 39.57 1.19 -34.97
C ASN A 795 38.08 1.02 -35.32
N LEU A 796 37.41 0.00 -34.76
CA LEU A 796 35.99 -0.30 -34.99
C LEU A 796 35.06 0.87 -34.64
N SER A 797 35.41 1.70 -33.65
CA SER A 797 34.61 2.88 -33.29
C SER A 797 34.70 3.95 -34.37
N SER A 798 35.91 4.20 -34.88
CA SER A 798 36.14 5.09 -36.03
C SER A 798 35.47 4.57 -37.30
N LEU A 799 35.54 3.26 -37.58
CA LEU A 799 34.88 2.69 -38.74
C LEU A 799 33.34 2.78 -38.63
N ARG A 800 32.80 2.65 -37.42
CA ARG A 800 31.38 2.90 -37.14
C ARG A 800 30.97 4.37 -37.23
N SER A 801 31.92 5.32 -37.07
CA SER A 801 31.64 6.74 -37.22
C SER A 801 31.55 7.15 -38.70
N TYR A 802 32.25 6.46 -39.60
CA TYR A 802 32.25 6.74 -41.05
C TYR A 802 31.33 5.84 -41.89
N LEU A 803 31.14 4.57 -41.51
CA LEU A 803 30.30 3.59 -42.23
C LEU A 803 29.10 3.14 -41.41
N LYS A 804 27.96 2.90 -42.07
CA LYS A 804 26.73 2.32 -41.50
C LYS A 804 26.75 0.78 -41.48
N LYS A 805 25.70 0.16 -40.95
CA LYS A 805 25.57 -1.32 -40.89
C LYS A 805 25.47 -1.98 -42.28
N ASP A 806 24.96 -1.27 -43.27
CA ASP A 806 24.69 -1.73 -44.63
C ASP A 806 25.88 -1.51 -45.60
N GLY A 807 26.97 -0.90 -45.14
CA GLY A 807 28.11 -0.52 -45.98
C GLY A 807 28.01 0.86 -46.62
N THR A 808 26.94 1.62 -46.39
CA THR A 808 26.83 3.02 -46.86
C THR A 808 27.55 3.99 -45.91
N LEU A 809 27.94 5.17 -46.42
CA LEU A 809 28.55 6.22 -45.62
C LEU A 809 27.58 6.87 -44.62
N THR A 810 28.08 7.20 -43.43
CA THR A 810 27.46 8.19 -42.53
C THR A 810 27.72 9.62 -43.07
N VAL A 811 27.07 10.63 -42.46
CA VAL A 811 27.37 12.05 -42.78
C VAL A 811 28.82 12.41 -42.46
N ASN A 812 29.43 11.82 -41.42
CA ASN A 812 30.83 12.03 -41.10
C ASN A 812 31.74 11.37 -42.15
N GLY A 813 31.42 10.16 -42.62
CA GLY A 813 32.19 9.47 -43.65
C GLY A 813 32.15 10.19 -45.00
N LYS A 814 30.98 10.72 -45.38
CA LYS A 814 30.84 11.65 -46.52
C LYS A 814 31.75 12.87 -46.35
N SER A 815 31.65 13.56 -45.22
CA SER A 815 32.47 14.75 -44.95
C SER A 815 33.97 14.44 -44.92
N PHE A 816 34.37 13.24 -44.49
CA PHE A 816 35.76 12.80 -44.46
C PHE A 816 36.34 12.62 -45.88
N LEU A 817 35.54 12.07 -46.81
CA LEU A 817 35.84 12.02 -48.25
C LEU A 817 35.58 13.36 -48.98
N GLY A 818 35.37 14.47 -48.27
CA GLY A 818 35.16 15.79 -48.87
C GLY A 818 33.75 16.02 -49.43
N ILE A 819 32.85 15.03 -49.39
CA ILE A 819 31.43 15.18 -49.74
C ILE A 819 30.77 16.04 -48.65
N LYS A 820 30.70 17.35 -48.90
CA LYS A 820 30.16 18.34 -47.97
C LYS A 820 28.72 17.96 -47.56
N PRO A 821 28.40 17.95 -46.25
CA PRO A 821 27.01 17.86 -45.80
C PRO A 821 26.19 19.03 -46.35
N ASN A 822 24.91 18.78 -46.63
CA ASN A 822 23.99 19.83 -47.03
C ASN A 822 23.87 20.85 -45.87
N LYS A 823 23.88 22.15 -46.20
CA LYS A 823 23.48 23.18 -45.24
C LYS A 823 22.04 22.87 -44.81
N LEU A 824 21.73 23.03 -43.52
CA LEU A 824 20.34 23.00 -43.08
C LEU A 824 19.67 24.30 -43.57
N THR A 825 18.71 24.17 -44.46
CA THR A 825 17.92 25.30 -44.98
C THR A 825 16.53 25.35 -44.31
N PRO A 826 15.82 26.49 -44.36
CA PRO A 826 14.46 26.63 -43.83
C PRO A 826 13.48 25.59 -44.41
N GLU A 827 13.59 25.28 -45.71
CA GLU A 827 12.75 24.31 -46.40
C GLU A 827 13.02 22.87 -45.91
N ILE A 828 14.29 22.50 -45.72
CA ILE A 828 14.66 21.19 -45.15
C ILE A 828 14.14 21.06 -43.71
N LEU A 829 14.28 22.11 -42.90
CA LEU A 829 13.81 22.11 -41.52
C LEU A 829 12.27 22.00 -41.45
N THR A 830 11.55 22.77 -42.27
CA THR A 830 10.09 22.74 -42.37
C THR A 830 9.59 21.37 -42.87
N LYS A 831 10.24 20.80 -43.89
CA LYS A 831 9.94 19.45 -44.43
C LYS A 831 10.25 18.31 -43.46
N ILE A 832 11.08 18.55 -42.44
CA ILE A 832 11.30 17.63 -41.32
C ILE A 832 10.19 17.78 -40.28
N MET A 833 9.80 19.01 -39.92
CA MET A 833 8.70 19.28 -38.98
C MET A 833 7.37 18.70 -39.46
N SER A 834 7.06 18.82 -40.76
CA SER A 834 5.81 18.35 -41.36
C SER A 834 5.63 16.82 -41.34
N LEU A 835 6.65 16.05 -40.91
CA LEU A 835 6.54 14.61 -40.68
C LEU A 835 5.90 14.28 -39.32
N GLY A 836 5.93 15.21 -38.36
CA GLY A 836 5.52 14.98 -36.97
C GLY A 836 6.33 13.90 -36.24
N ALA A 837 6.04 13.70 -34.95
CA ALA A 837 6.80 12.78 -34.11
C ALA A 837 6.81 11.33 -34.64
N GLU A 838 5.68 10.82 -35.13
CA GLU A 838 5.60 9.47 -35.70
C GLU A 838 6.27 9.34 -37.09
N GLY A 839 6.24 10.37 -37.94
CA GLY A 839 6.97 10.35 -39.21
C GLY A 839 8.49 10.42 -39.00
N ILE A 840 8.94 11.22 -38.04
CA ILE A 840 10.35 11.29 -37.61
C ILE A 840 10.81 9.95 -37.03
N LYS A 841 10.00 9.33 -36.18
CA LYS A 841 10.24 7.99 -35.62
C LYS A 841 10.28 6.90 -36.71
N LYS A 842 9.34 6.91 -37.68
CA LYS A 842 9.36 6.04 -38.87
C LYS A 842 10.63 6.23 -39.72
N ALA A 843 11.15 7.46 -39.78
CA ALA A 843 12.41 7.77 -40.46
C ALA A 843 13.68 7.41 -39.66
N GLY A 844 13.58 6.74 -38.50
CA GLY A 844 14.73 6.40 -37.65
C GLY A 844 15.18 7.52 -36.71
N GLY A 845 14.30 8.47 -36.40
CA GLY A 845 14.59 9.66 -35.59
C GLY A 845 15.41 10.72 -36.34
N LEU A 846 15.91 11.72 -35.60
CA LEU A 846 16.77 12.76 -36.18
C LEU A 846 18.04 12.20 -36.85
N GLN A 847 18.54 11.03 -36.40
CA GLN A 847 19.64 10.30 -37.04
C GLN A 847 19.32 9.97 -38.51
N GLY A 848 18.21 9.29 -38.76
CA GLY A 848 17.84 8.89 -40.12
C GLY A 848 17.39 10.05 -41.00
N LEU A 849 16.89 11.15 -40.43
CA LEU A 849 16.59 12.38 -41.17
C LEU A 849 17.84 13.20 -41.52
N SER A 850 18.80 13.29 -40.60
CA SER A 850 20.16 13.79 -40.88
C SER A 850 20.77 13.04 -42.07
N GLU A 851 20.63 11.71 -42.10
CA GLU A 851 21.12 10.88 -43.21
C GLU A 851 20.32 11.09 -44.51
N LYS A 852 18.98 11.10 -44.44
CA LYS A 852 18.07 11.28 -45.58
C LYS A 852 18.24 12.62 -46.28
N HIS A 853 18.44 13.70 -45.52
CA HIS A 853 18.62 15.06 -46.05
C HIS A 853 20.09 15.46 -46.20
N ASN A 854 21.03 14.55 -45.90
CA ASN A 854 22.48 14.78 -45.92
C ASN A 854 22.97 15.94 -45.02
N VAL A 855 22.19 16.32 -44.01
CA VAL A 855 22.50 17.41 -43.05
C VAL A 855 23.28 16.84 -41.86
N ASN A 856 24.18 17.63 -41.26
CA ASN A 856 24.90 17.25 -40.05
C ASN A 856 23.93 17.05 -38.84
N LEU A 857 24.04 15.92 -38.15
CA LEU A 857 23.17 15.57 -37.02
C LEU A 857 23.31 16.53 -35.82
N SER A 858 24.50 17.02 -35.52
CA SER A 858 24.72 17.99 -34.44
C SER A 858 24.01 19.31 -34.76
N THR A 859 24.11 19.76 -36.02
CA THR A 859 23.32 20.88 -36.54
C THR A 859 21.84 20.63 -36.33
N LEU A 860 21.28 19.50 -36.82
CA LEU A 860 19.86 19.20 -36.70
C LEU A 860 19.38 19.12 -35.23
N ASN A 861 20.16 18.50 -34.35
CA ASN A 861 19.94 18.45 -32.89
C ASN A 861 20.00 19.83 -32.21
N SER A 862 20.57 20.86 -32.83
CA SER A 862 20.59 22.22 -32.28
C SER A 862 19.32 23.02 -32.61
N TYR A 863 18.62 22.70 -33.71
CA TYR A 863 17.37 23.35 -34.12
C TYR A 863 16.12 22.55 -33.68
N LEU A 864 16.23 21.22 -33.51
CA LEU A 864 15.12 20.32 -33.15
C LEU A 864 15.36 19.51 -31.87
N ASP A 865 14.29 19.16 -31.17
CA ASP A 865 14.24 18.16 -30.11
C ASP A 865 14.07 16.72 -30.66
N LYS A 866 14.15 15.71 -29.79
CA LYS A 866 14.06 14.29 -30.17
C LYS A 866 12.72 13.88 -30.81
N ASN A 867 11.66 14.68 -30.64
CA ASN A 867 10.33 14.47 -31.20
C ASN A 867 10.10 15.27 -32.49
N GLY A 868 11.03 16.17 -32.86
CA GLY A 868 10.88 17.10 -33.98
C GLY A 868 10.25 18.43 -33.64
N THR A 869 10.04 18.74 -32.36
CA THR A 869 9.64 20.09 -31.95
C THR A 869 10.83 21.02 -32.13
N LEU A 870 10.59 22.27 -32.56
CA LEU A 870 11.64 23.27 -32.61
C LEU A 870 12.20 23.55 -31.21
N LYS A 871 13.47 23.97 -31.19
CA LYS A 871 14.07 24.68 -30.08
C LYS A 871 14.10 26.18 -30.42
N VAL A 872 14.41 27.02 -29.44
CA VAL A 872 14.61 28.48 -29.62
C VAL A 872 15.49 28.80 -30.83
N ARG A 873 16.60 28.07 -31.03
CA ARG A 873 17.47 28.23 -32.21
C ARG A 873 16.78 27.90 -33.54
N GLY A 874 15.88 26.91 -33.54
CA GLY A 874 14.98 26.54 -34.65
C GLY A 874 13.97 27.63 -34.97
N GLU A 875 13.25 28.10 -33.96
CA GLU A 875 12.29 29.21 -34.07
C GLU A 875 12.98 30.47 -34.63
N SER A 876 14.11 30.87 -34.03
CA SER A 876 14.93 32.01 -34.49
C SER A 876 15.62 31.80 -35.84
N PHE A 877 15.56 30.62 -36.45
CA PHE A 877 16.09 30.36 -37.79
C PHE A 877 14.99 30.40 -38.85
N LEU A 878 13.80 29.88 -38.54
CA LEU A 878 12.64 30.00 -39.43
C LEU A 878 12.03 31.41 -39.41
N ALA A 879 12.08 32.13 -38.28
CA ALA A 879 11.62 33.52 -38.21
C ALA A 879 12.42 34.44 -39.14
N ARG A 880 13.77 34.34 -39.11
CA ARG A 880 14.69 35.07 -40.00
C ARG A 880 14.74 34.56 -41.45
N ALA A 881 13.87 33.62 -41.80
CA ALA A 881 13.65 33.16 -43.18
C ALA A 881 12.22 33.49 -43.67
N ARG A 882 11.46 34.24 -42.87
CA ARG A 882 10.16 34.86 -43.19
C ARG A 882 10.25 36.39 -43.17
N GLN A 883 11.45 36.90 -42.89
CA GLN A 883 11.90 38.29 -42.98
C GLN A 883 12.87 38.35 -44.16
#